data_AF-A0A0W0VC91-F1
#
_entry.id   AF-A0A0W0VC91-F1
#
_cell.length_a   1.000
_cell.length_b   1.000
_cell.length_c   1.000
_cell.angle_alpha   90.00
_cell.angle_beta   90.00
_cell.angle_gamma   90.00
#
_symmetry.space_group_name_H-M   'P 1'
#
loop_
_entity.id
_entity.type
_entity.pdbx_description
1 polymer ?
#
loop_
_entity_poly.entity_id
_entity_poly.type
_entity_poly.pdbx_seq_one_letter_code
_entity_poly.pdbx_strand_id
1 'polypeptide(L)'
;MPKLKVKSLEIEVPDAMRAACYLETLEKMYESMTKEFAMDPHLTFKFFKKNTVPKQDGFKPSVLKSLLENFARQLDKEVMYYLDKDMMQYLEQDRKLSSKARYYRDSLSREQASKDYSEYFNVRHKNNAELFAKNMKKNYPNMSIHFAALGKNSTDNSLLLLARLKKDWDLLKHSLLEDWQTPELRRIISSGSDFHKHGQQVLILEFTDGKNGLRKVIYKPSPVTADAMLFGDLQRLSKIDPAFTGEASFIELVNLNVLPSVKQPIAKPLPTYLIIPRIDDDKDSLANHYGYIEYLSHSPSDPTEYEDLLLTRIKKARPSEMENDAFRDDITALLETTKEKFLALACKHAACDFLVKGDSDRKQYSYDCGMLLAVMTLTGLSDSHLENIIIHELRPMLIDGEACFCQRVSPTPQDFSAFDAVSGSMNALSTANEDFYFLFDITGIQKISISKGAKNVLYEIDENGEVVACQPDKELLKEGYRDGLELMAKHGQAFLAWFEQPHVMHMMIRVIPQKTSAFASEIEKMKREKYSYDRYEKYCLANLRKNGIDQYYDAVVKYNSTRQITAQDEQKMVSKEPDAVQEMHSSGMAIAEDSAYDYVSRELPPYPVPNGIIFANDDRSSNIFSEYQNNSVPVYYTRASSKELLDFNGNPLSMPTGFQKVRDCIGQKDIPTQEELLSSEERYKLSNPNSGIDEESELLMTRLPSLSMQEKQDSTFVQHSALEITKQRAEKILTFPGLRKNLVAVAEEQVSCLRDPDASKKGQKQIFL
;
A
#
# COMPACT_ATOMS: atom_id res chain seq x y z
N MET A 1 29.15 -3.19 16.32
CA MET A 1 27.93 -3.70 16.98
C MET A 1 28.33 -4.76 17.99
N PRO A 2 27.71 -4.79 19.18
CA PRO A 2 27.90 -5.90 20.10
C PRO A 2 27.40 -7.21 19.48
N LYS A 3 28.16 -8.30 19.65
CA LYS A 3 27.76 -9.64 19.23
C LYS A 3 27.10 -10.35 20.41
N LEU A 4 25.89 -10.85 20.21
CA LEU A 4 25.29 -11.79 21.15
C LEU A 4 25.62 -13.21 20.73
N LYS A 5 26.11 -13.98 21.70
CA LYS A 5 26.19 -15.42 21.56
C LYS A 5 24.82 -16.00 21.89
N VAL A 6 23.97 -16.15 20.88
CA VAL A 6 22.84 -17.07 20.97
C VAL A 6 23.40 -18.45 20.66
N LYS A 7 23.81 -19.16 21.71
CA LYS A 7 24.57 -20.42 21.62
C LYS A 7 25.86 -20.27 20.79
N SER A 8 25.97 -20.98 19.66
CA SER A 8 27.14 -20.96 18.77
C SER A 8 27.04 -19.94 17.63
N LEU A 9 25.92 -19.24 17.48
CA LEU A 9 25.76 -18.21 16.46
C LEU A 9 26.16 -16.85 17.04
N GLU A 10 27.08 -16.18 16.34
CA GLU A 10 27.37 -14.77 16.57
C GLU A 10 26.34 -13.93 15.83
N ILE A 11 25.26 -13.57 16.53
CA ILE A 11 24.21 -12.69 16.00
C ILE A 11 24.63 -11.25 16.27
N GLU A 12 24.61 -10.43 15.22
CA GLU A 12 24.79 -9.00 15.37
C GLU A 12 23.50 -8.38 15.89
N VAL A 13 23.59 -7.71 17.04
CA VAL A 13 22.49 -6.91 17.57
C VAL A 13 22.86 -5.44 17.64
N PRO A 14 21.87 -4.54 17.52
CA PRO A 14 22.13 -3.11 17.58
C PRO A 14 22.79 -2.68 18.90
N ASP A 15 22.31 -3.22 20.03
CA ASP A 15 22.75 -2.85 21.37
C ASP A 15 22.62 -4.04 22.36
N ALA A 16 23.67 -4.28 23.15
CA ALA A 16 23.71 -5.42 24.06
C ALA A 16 22.75 -5.30 25.25
N MET A 17 22.52 -4.07 25.74
CA MET A 17 21.61 -3.85 26.87
C MET A 17 20.16 -4.08 26.44
N ARG A 18 19.75 -3.50 25.31
CA ARG A 18 18.39 -3.70 24.77
C ARG A 18 18.12 -5.15 24.45
N ALA A 19 19.12 -5.84 23.93
CA ALA A 19 18.96 -7.21 23.54
C ALA A 19 18.78 -8.20 24.70
N ALA A 20 19.20 -7.85 25.91
CA ALA A 20 18.85 -8.64 27.10
C ALA A 20 17.32 -8.74 27.32
N CYS A 21 16.53 -7.79 26.80
CA CYS A 21 15.06 -7.86 26.87
C CYS A 21 14.47 -8.99 26.03
N TYR A 22 15.13 -9.39 24.95
CA TYR A 22 14.59 -10.32 23.95
C TYR A 22 15.49 -11.53 23.65
N LEU A 23 16.61 -11.69 24.35
CA LEU A 23 17.56 -12.80 24.18
C LEU A 23 16.89 -14.18 24.34
N GLU A 24 16.09 -14.34 25.39
CA GLU A 24 15.34 -15.58 25.65
C GLU A 24 14.40 -15.95 24.49
N THR A 25 13.78 -14.94 23.85
CA THR A 25 12.93 -15.15 22.67
C THR A 25 13.77 -15.67 21.50
N LEU A 26 14.93 -15.05 21.22
CA LEU A 26 15.84 -15.49 20.15
C LEU A 26 16.35 -16.92 20.38
N GLU A 27 16.66 -17.29 21.63
CA GLU A 27 17.09 -18.65 21.98
C GLU A 27 16.00 -19.69 21.72
N LYS A 28 14.75 -19.41 22.11
CA LYS A 28 13.60 -20.29 21.85
C LYS A 28 13.33 -20.45 20.35
N MET A 29 13.47 -19.36 19.59
CA MET A 29 13.33 -19.42 18.13
C MET A 29 14.44 -20.26 17.50
N TYR A 30 15.70 -20.03 17.90
CA TYR A 30 16.82 -20.84 17.44
C TYR A 30 16.60 -22.33 17.72
N GLU A 31 16.14 -22.68 18.92
CA GLU A 31 15.83 -24.06 19.30
C GLU A 31 14.72 -24.67 18.43
N SER A 32 13.62 -23.94 18.28
CA SER A 32 12.46 -24.38 17.50
C SER A 32 12.85 -24.60 16.03
N MET A 33 13.51 -23.62 15.42
CA MET A 33 13.98 -23.71 14.04
C MET A 33 14.99 -24.85 13.86
N THR A 34 16.00 -24.94 14.73
CA THR A 34 17.03 -25.99 14.63
C THR A 34 16.43 -27.39 14.78
N LYS A 35 15.44 -27.56 15.66
CA LYS A 35 14.73 -28.82 15.85
C LYS A 35 13.98 -29.23 14.58
N GLU A 36 13.21 -28.33 14.00
CA GLU A 36 12.49 -28.60 12.74
C GLU A 36 13.47 -28.87 11.58
N PHE A 37 14.56 -28.09 11.48
CA PHE A 37 15.62 -28.33 10.50
C PHE A 37 16.32 -29.67 10.66
N ALA A 38 16.51 -30.14 11.90
CA ALA A 38 17.15 -31.43 12.15
C ALA A 38 16.23 -32.62 11.82
N MET A 39 14.90 -32.42 11.83
CA MET A 39 13.92 -33.49 11.64
C MET A 39 13.50 -33.74 10.19
N ASP A 40 13.79 -32.83 9.26
CA ASP A 40 13.45 -33.02 7.85
C ASP A 40 14.72 -33.21 6.97
N PRO A 41 15.06 -34.47 6.59
CA PRO A 41 16.13 -34.85 5.66
C PRO A 41 16.05 -34.20 4.26
N HIS A 42 14.95 -33.52 3.97
CA HIS A 42 14.68 -32.84 2.72
C HIS A 42 14.66 -31.30 2.85
N LEU A 43 14.51 -30.75 4.07
CA LEU A 43 14.85 -29.33 4.38
C LEU A 43 16.34 -29.16 4.68
N THR A 44 16.99 -30.24 5.09
CA THR A 44 18.42 -30.45 4.89
C THR A 44 18.65 -30.68 3.40
N PHE A 45 18.78 -29.57 2.66
CA PHE A 45 19.00 -29.56 1.22
C PHE A 45 20.08 -30.59 0.84
N LYS A 46 19.70 -31.70 0.20
CA LYS A 46 20.59 -32.75 -0.35
C LYS A 46 21.44 -32.25 -1.54
N PHE A 47 21.80 -30.98 -1.56
CA PHE A 47 22.53 -30.30 -2.63
C PHE A 47 24.06 -30.41 -2.49
N PHE A 48 24.58 -30.92 -1.37
CA PHE A 48 26.02 -31.11 -1.19
C PHE A 48 26.44 -32.52 -1.61
N LYS A 49 26.99 -32.67 -2.82
CA LYS A 49 27.43 -33.99 -3.31
C LYS A 49 28.60 -34.54 -2.48
N LYS A 50 28.29 -35.58 -1.69
CA LYS A 50 28.80 -36.96 -1.80
C LYS A 50 30.25 -37.12 -2.28
N ASN A 51 31.18 -37.24 -1.33
CA ASN A 51 32.14 -38.34 -1.21
C ASN A 51 33.12 -38.06 -0.06
N THR A 52 32.66 -38.22 1.19
CA THR A 52 33.40 -38.73 2.36
C THR A 52 32.64 -38.37 3.63
N VAL A 53 32.07 -39.39 4.28
CA VAL A 53 31.46 -39.36 5.63
C VAL A 53 30.14 -38.54 5.75
N PRO A 54 29.05 -39.12 6.30
CA PRO A 54 27.81 -38.39 6.54
C PRO A 54 28.01 -37.41 7.71
N LYS A 55 28.46 -36.18 7.40
CA LYS A 55 28.21 -35.03 8.26
C LYS A 55 26.78 -34.56 7.96
N GLN A 56 26.02 -34.28 9.02
CA GLN A 56 24.63 -33.82 8.92
C GLN A 56 24.55 -32.60 7.99
N ASP A 57 23.93 -32.77 6.82
CA ASP A 57 23.77 -31.72 5.80
C ASP A 57 22.67 -30.73 6.21
N GLY A 58 22.88 -30.06 7.36
CA GLY A 58 22.04 -29.00 7.91
C GLY A 58 21.88 -27.80 6.97
N PHE A 59 20.80 -27.04 7.17
CA PHE A 59 20.68 -25.67 6.65
C PHE A 59 21.96 -24.87 6.95
N LYS A 60 22.45 -24.06 6.00
CA LYS A 60 23.65 -23.24 6.24
C LYS A 60 23.42 -22.36 7.47
N PRO A 61 24.30 -22.41 8.49
CA PRO A 61 24.19 -21.55 9.68
C PRO A 61 24.04 -20.06 9.36
N SER A 62 24.53 -19.61 8.20
CA SER A 62 24.39 -18.23 7.71
C SER A 62 22.95 -17.79 7.50
N VAL A 63 22.05 -18.66 7.03
CA VAL A 63 20.66 -18.27 6.77
C VAL A 63 19.88 -18.22 8.07
N LEU A 64 20.02 -19.21 8.94
CA LEU A 64 19.44 -19.18 10.29
C LEU A 64 19.92 -17.95 11.06
N LYS A 65 21.23 -17.66 11.00
CA LYS A 65 21.80 -16.42 11.52
C LYS A 65 21.09 -15.19 10.95
N SER A 66 20.92 -15.10 9.62
CA SER A 66 20.28 -13.94 9.00
C SER A 66 18.80 -13.75 9.39
N LEU A 67 18.05 -14.85 9.57
CA LEU A 67 16.68 -14.82 10.08
C LEU A 67 16.64 -14.25 11.49
N LEU A 68 17.49 -14.76 12.38
CA LEU A 68 17.56 -14.32 13.76
C LEU A 68 18.07 -12.87 13.87
N GLU A 69 18.99 -12.43 13.02
CA GLU A 69 19.44 -11.03 12.95
C GLU A 69 18.33 -10.08 12.48
N ASN A 70 17.53 -10.49 11.50
CA ASN A 70 16.37 -9.69 11.07
C ASN A 70 15.36 -9.57 12.21
N PHE A 71 15.07 -10.67 12.89
CA PHE A 71 14.13 -10.66 14.00
C PHE A 71 14.65 -9.88 15.22
N ALA A 72 15.95 -10.00 15.53
CA ALA A 72 16.59 -9.21 16.58
C ALA A 72 16.45 -7.71 16.32
N ARG A 73 16.63 -7.26 15.06
CA ARG A 73 16.40 -5.85 14.68
C ARG A 73 14.94 -5.42 14.86
N GLN A 74 13.98 -6.32 14.65
CA GLN A 74 12.56 -6.02 14.85
C GLN A 74 12.22 -5.90 16.34
N LEU A 75 12.66 -6.87 17.15
CA LEU A 75 12.53 -6.79 18.60
C LEU A 75 13.22 -5.56 19.20
N ASP A 76 14.37 -5.16 18.64
CA ASP A 76 15.08 -3.97 19.09
C ASP A 76 14.27 -2.69 18.88
N LYS A 77 13.58 -2.57 17.74
CA LYS A 77 12.64 -1.47 17.48
C LYS A 77 11.51 -1.46 18.52
N GLU A 78 10.98 -2.63 18.88
CA GLU A 78 9.95 -2.73 19.91
C GLU A 78 10.48 -2.35 21.30
N VAL A 79 11.70 -2.76 21.69
CA VAL A 79 12.33 -2.31 22.94
C VAL A 79 12.51 -0.79 22.95
N MET A 80 12.95 -0.21 21.83
CA MET A 80 13.09 1.25 21.70
C MET A 80 11.76 1.97 21.93
N TYR A 81 10.65 1.43 21.43
CA TYR A 81 9.33 2.00 21.71
C TYR A 81 9.00 2.05 23.22
N TYR A 82 9.20 0.95 23.95
CA TYR A 82 8.96 0.93 25.40
C TYR A 82 9.94 1.83 26.17
N LEU A 83 11.18 1.95 25.67
CA LEU A 83 12.19 2.86 26.22
C LEU A 83 11.80 4.32 26.07
N ASP A 84 11.34 4.73 24.89
CA ASP A 84 10.88 6.09 24.63
C ASP A 84 9.75 6.46 25.59
N LYS A 85 8.86 5.51 25.88
CA LYS A 85 7.79 5.67 26.86
C LYS A 85 8.32 5.82 28.28
N ASP A 86 9.23 4.96 28.73
CA ASP A 86 9.79 5.05 30.08
C ASP A 86 10.56 6.35 30.28
N MET A 87 11.31 6.77 29.25
CA MET A 87 12.04 8.03 29.23
C MET A 87 11.08 9.23 29.30
N MET A 88 9.98 9.23 28.55
CA MET A 88 8.98 10.29 28.63
C MET A 88 8.36 10.38 30.03
N GLN A 89 8.00 9.24 30.64
CA GLN A 89 7.48 9.22 32.02
C GLN A 89 8.52 9.72 33.03
N TYR A 90 9.80 9.35 32.85
CA TYR A 90 10.89 9.83 33.68
C TYR A 90 11.08 11.35 33.56
N LEU A 91 11.08 11.91 32.34
CA LEU A 91 11.21 13.34 32.10
C LEU A 91 10.03 14.14 32.69
N GLU A 92 8.81 13.59 32.62
CA GLU A 92 7.63 14.19 33.24
C GLU A 92 7.73 14.22 34.77
N GLN A 93 8.16 13.11 35.39
CA GLN A 93 8.26 12.97 36.84
C GLN A 93 9.43 13.76 37.45
N ASP A 94 10.60 13.70 36.83
CA ASP A 94 11.84 14.21 37.42
C ASP A 94 12.05 15.72 37.16
N ARG A 95 11.52 16.25 36.04
CA ARG A 95 11.82 17.62 35.62
C ARG A 95 10.63 18.58 35.60
N LYS A 96 9.41 18.15 35.97
CA LYS A 96 8.18 18.99 35.88
C LYS A 96 7.98 19.63 34.49
N LEU A 97 8.50 19.02 33.43
CA LEU A 97 8.50 19.58 32.06
C LEU A 97 7.20 19.23 31.31
N SER A 98 6.06 19.73 31.78
CA SER A 98 4.74 19.32 31.24
C SER A 98 4.45 19.80 29.80
N SER A 99 5.21 20.74 29.25
CA SER A 99 5.05 21.22 27.86
C SER A 99 6.28 21.05 26.96
N LYS A 100 7.49 20.87 27.55
CA LYS A 100 8.76 20.73 26.79
C LYS A 100 9.06 19.30 26.34
N ALA A 101 8.56 18.27 27.03
CA ALA A 101 8.72 16.86 26.60
C ALA A 101 8.17 16.59 25.19
N ARG A 102 7.13 17.33 24.78
CA ARG A 102 6.55 17.28 23.44
C ARG A 102 7.49 17.89 22.38
N TYR A 103 8.16 18.99 22.71
CA TYR A 103 9.21 19.60 21.88
C TYR A 103 10.42 18.66 21.73
N TYR A 104 10.82 17.98 22.81
CA TYR A 104 11.91 16.99 22.81
C TYR A 104 11.70 15.82 21.82
N ARG A 105 10.45 15.41 21.55
CA ARG A 105 10.13 14.34 20.60
C ARG A 105 10.47 14.73 19.15
N ASP A 106 10.24 15.99 18.80
CA ASP A 106 10.23 16.42 17.41
C ASP A 106 11.50 17.21 17.02
N SER A 107 12.32 17.66 17.99
CA SER A 107 13.44 18.61 17.75
C SER A 107 14.85 18.15 18.12
N LEU A 108 15.05 16.99 18.76
CA LEU A 108 16.40 16.52 19.10
C LEU A 108 17.09 15.88 17.89
N SER A 109 18.34 16.25 17.65
CA SER A 109 19.20 15.47 16.76
C SER A 109 19.37 14.06 17.36
N ARG A 110 19.42 13.03 16.50
CA ARG A 110 19.63 11.63 16.92
C ARG A 110 20.81 11.45 17.89
N GLU A 111 21.83 12.30 17.75
CA GLU A 111 23.02 12.29 18.59
C GLU A 111 22.74 12.70 20.04
N GLN A 112 21.93 13.75 20.25
CA GLN A 112 21.59 14.19 21.61
C GLN A 112 20.64 13.19 22.28
N ALA A 113 19.67 12.64 21.54
CA ALA A 113 18.84 11.54 22.04
C ALA A 113 19.71 10.36 22.51
N SER A 114 20.71 9.96 21.72
CA SER A 114 21.65 8.89 22.08
C SER A 114 22.43 9.16 23.37
N LYS A 115 22.83 10.42 23.63
CA LYS A 115 23.50 10.80 24.89
C LYS A 115 22.55 10.73 26.07
N ASP A 116 21.33 11.24 25.92
CA ASP A 116 20.30 11.22 26.96
C ASP A 116 19.88 9.79 27.34
N TYR A 117 19.76 8.89 26.35
CA TYR A 117 19.56 7.46 26.62
C TYR A 117 20.71 6.88 27.43
N SER A 118 21.95 7.16 27.04
CA SER A 118 23.13 6.65 27.72
C SER A 118 23.19 7.12 29.18
N GLU A 119 22.87 8.39 29.46
CA GLU A 119 22.78 8.93 30.81
C GLU A 119 21.66 8.27 31.63
N TYR A 120 20.45 8.18 31.06
CA TYR A 120 19.32 7.48 31.68
C TYR A 120 19.68 6.02 32.05
N PHE A 121 20.36 5.30 31.15
CA PHE A 121 20.80 3.92 31.38
C PHE A 121 21.86 3.81 32.48
N ASN A 122 22.88 4.68 32.45
CA ASN A 122 23.94 4.71 33.45
C ASN A 122 23.36 4.94 34.85
N VAL A 123 22.47 5.93 34.99
CA VAL A 123 21.91 6.35 36.29
C VAL A 123 20.93 5.31 36.85
N ARG A 124 19.98 4.82 36.03
CA ARG A 124 18.87 3.99 36.54
C ARG A 124 19.20 2.50 36.57
N HIS A 125 20.07 2.03 35.67
CA HIS A 125 20.33 0.61 35.48
C HIS A 125 21.78 0.19 35.75
N LYS A 126 22.65 1.13 36.13
CA LYS A 126 24.06 0.87 36.50
C LYS A 126 24.83 0.06 35.44
N ASN A 127 24.51 0.26 34.16
CA ASN A 127 25.05 -0.51 33.03
C ASN A 127 24.88 -2.03 33.14
N ASN A 128 23.87 -2.49 33.88
CA ASN A 128 23.57 -3.91 34.00
C ASN A 128 22.40 -4.26 33.07
N ALA A 129 22.71 -4.97 31.98
CA ALA A 129 21.74 -5.39 30.97
C ALA A 129 20.64 -6.30 31.53
N GLU A 130 20.97 -7.20 32.45
CA GLU A 130 19.99 -8.10 33.09
C GLU A 130 19.03 -7.33 34.01
N LEU A 131 19.57 -6.40 34.81
CA LEU A 131 18.76 -5.53 35.65
C LEU A 131 17.86 -4.62 34.81
N PHE A 132 18.38 -4.10 33.70
CA PHE A 132 17.60 -3.35 32.72
C PHE A 132 16.45 -4.18 32.16
N ALA A 133 16.72 -5.36 31.61
CA ALA A 133 15.70 -6.25 31.08
C ALA A 133 14.66 -6.65 32.14
N LYS A 134 15.10 -6.97 33.36
CA LYS A 134 14.21 -7.28 34.49
C LYS A 134 13.29 -6.12 34.84
N ASN A 135 13.82 -4.89 34.88
CA ASN A 135 13.02 -3.70 35.16
C ASN A 135 12.04 -3.39 34.03
N MET A 136 12.45 -3.53 32.77
CA MET A 136 11.56 -3.36 31.61
C MET A 136 10.42 -4.36 31.64
N LYS A 137 10.69 -5.65 31.85
CA LYS A 137 9.65 -6.68 31.95
C LYS A 137 8.71 -6.44 33.15
N LYS A 138 9.23 -5.92 34.26
CA LYS A 138 8.43 -5.56 35.44
C LYS A 138 7.52 -4.36 35.18
N ASN A 139 8.03 -3.31 34.55
CA ASN A 139 7.28 -2.08 34.27
C ASN A 139 6.30 -2.24 33.10
N TYR A 140 6.66 -3.10 32.14
CA TYR A 140 5.90 -3.37 30.93
C TYR A 140 5.64 -4.88 30.77
N PRO A 141 4.78 -5.49 31.61
CA PRO A 141 4.50 -6.93 31.54
C PRO A 141 3.96 -7.35 30.16
N ASN A 142 3.20 -6.48 29.48
CA ASN A 142 2.71 -6.72 28.12
C ASN A 142 3.83 -6.87 27.08
N MET A 143 5.00 -6.26 27.31
CA MET A 143 6.16 -6.42 26.43
C MET A 143 6.57 -7.89 26.31
N SER A 144 6.53 -8.65 27.42
CA SER A 144 6.91 -10.06 27.41
C SER A 144 5.91 -10.92 26.62
N ILE A 145 4.60 -10.65 26.79
CA ILE A 145 3.53 -11.31 26.03
C ILE A 145 3.70 -11.00 24.53
N HIS A 146 3.94 -9.74 24.21
CA HIS A 146 4.15 -9.28 22.84
C HIS A 146 5.37 -9.93 22.19
N PHE A 147 6.51 -9.99 22.91
CA PHE A 147 7.72 -10.64 22.40
C PHE A 147 7.54 -12.14 22.22
N ALA A 148 6.79 -12.80 23.09
CA ALA A 148 6.46 -14.21 22.93
C ALA A 148 5.59 -14.44 21.68
N ALA A 149 4.57 -13.62 21.47
CA ALA A 149 3.72 -13.68 20.27
C ALA A 149 4.53 -13.43 18.98
N LEU A 150 5.32 -12.35 18.94
CA LEU A 150 6.20 -12.04 17.82
C LEU A 150 7.21 -13.15 17.54
N GLY A 151 7.82 -13.73 18.58
CA GLY A 151 8.79 -14.82 18.45
C GLY A 151 8.16 -16.09 17.91
N LYS A 152 6.97 -16.45 18.40
CA LYS A 152 6.19 -17.58 17.87
C LYS A 152 5.85 -17.35 16.41
N ASN A 153 5.21 -16.23 16.09
CA ASN A 153 4.78 -15.91 14.73
C ASN A 153 5.94 -15.85 13.74
N SER A 154 7.07 -15.24 14.13
CA SER A 154 8.26 -15.19 13.28
C SER A 154 8.89 -16.56 13.07
N THR A 155 8.80 -17.45 14.06
CA THR A 155 9.19 -18.86 13.89
C THR A 155 8.29 -19.55 12.90
N ASP A 156 6.98 -19.49 13.12
CA ASP A 156 5.96 -20.13 12.27
C ASP A 156 6.06 -19.62 10.82
N ASN A 157 6.19 -18.31 10.62
CA ASN A 157 6.32 -17.68 9.30
C ASN A 157 7.63 -18.04 8.60
N SER A 158 8.74 -18.20 9.35
CA SER A 158 10.00 -18.65 8.78
C SER A 158 9.90 -20.12 8.34
N LEU A 159 9.31 -20.98 9.17
CA LEU A 159 9.09 -22.39 8.82
C LEU A 159 8.17 -22.52 7.60
N LEU A 160 7.11 -21.70 7.53
CA LEU A 160 6.20 -21.65 6.38
C LEU A 160 6.92 -21.22 5.09
N LEU A 161 7.72 -20.15 5.13
CA LEU A 161 8.55 -19.73 4.00
C LEU A 161 9.43 -20.89 3.50
N LEU A 162 10.06 -21.62 4.41
CA LEU A 162 10.99 -22.69 4.07
C LEU A 162 10.27 -23.90 3.47
N ALA A 163 9.09 -24.23 3.99
CA ALA A 163 8.21 -25.23 3.40
C ALA A 163 7.80 -24.86 1.98
N ARG A 164 7.40 -23.59 1.75
CA ARG A 164 7.08 -23.04 0.42
C ARG A 164 8.27 -23.08 -0.53
N LEU A 165 9.44 -22.64 -0.07
CA LEU A 165 10.68 -22.69 -0.88
C LEU A 165 11.06 -24.11 -1.28
N LYS A 166 10.87 -25.08 -0.39
CA LYS A 166 11.10 -26.49 -0.69
C LYS A 166 10.10 -27.00 -1.72
N LYS A 167 8.81 -26.69 -1.56
CA LYS A 167 7.73 -27.05 -2.49
C LYS A 167 8.01 -26.49 -3.89
N ASP A 168 8.53 -25.27 -3.97
CA ASP A 168 8.62 -24.50 -5.21
C ASP A 168 10.03 -24.42 -5.79
N TRP A 169 10.95 -25.20 -5.24
CA TRP A 169 12.37 -25.10 -5.57
C TRP A 169 12.65 -25.35 -7.04
N ASP A 170 12.07 -26.40 -7.62
CA ASP A 170 12.27 -26.72 -9.03
C ASP A 170 11.74 -25.60 -9.93
N LEU A 171 10.59 -25.02 -9.59
CA LEU A 171 10.05 -23.88 -10.33
C LEU A 171 11.02 -22.68 -10.26
N LEU A 172 11.48 -22.31 -9.06
CA LEU A 172 12.43 -21.21 -8.86
C LEU A 172 13.74 -21.42 -9.62
N LYS A 173 14.26 -22.65 -9.65
CA LYS A 173 15.48 -23.01 -10.37
C LYS A 173 15.36 -22.82 -11.88
N HIS A 174 14.21 -23.16 -12.46
CA HIS A 174 13.97 -23.04 -13.90
C HIS A 174 13.39 -21.67 -14.31
N SER A 175 13.10 -20.79 -13.35
CA SER A 175 12.60 -19.44 -13.58
C SER A 175 13.60 -18.38 -13.12
N LEU A 176 13.43 -17.89 -11.90
CA LEU A 176 14.15 -16.75 -11.36
C LEU A 176 15.64 -17.03 -11.14
N LEU A 177 16.05 -18.29 -11.05
CA LEU A 177 17.43 -18.73 -10.89
C LEU A 177 17.95 -19.47 -12.14
N GLU A 178 17.34 -19.20 -13.29
CA GLU A 178 17.81 -19.75 -14.57
C GLU A 178 19.29 -19.39 -14.82
N ASP A 179 19.98 -20.25 -15.56
CA ASP A 179 21.43 -20.27 -15.81
C ASP A 179 22.31 -20.74 -14.65
N TRP A 180 21.78 -20.89 -13.43
CA TRP A 180 22.56 -21.38 -12.30
C TRP A 180 22.46 -22.89 -12.16
N GLN A 181 23.59 -23.59 -12.29
CA GLN A 181 23.62 -25.04 -12.15
C GLN A 181 23.31 -25.50 -10.71
N THR A 182 23.85 -24.77 -9.73
CA THR A 182 23.77 -25.06 -8.30
C THR A 182 23.42 -23.80 -7.51
N PRO A 183 22.20 -23.24 -7.67
CA PRO A 183 21.75 -22.12 -6.86
C PRO A 183 21.63 -22.54 -5.39
N GLU A 184 22.04 -21.66 -4.48
CA GLU A 184 21.98 -21.89 -3.04
C GLU A 184 21.43 -20.66 -2.33
N LEU A 185 20.47 -20.85 -1.42
CA LEU A 185 20.00 -19.76 -0.57
C LEU A 185 21.09 -19.35 0.42
N ARG A 186 21.57 -18.11 0.31
CA ARG A 186 22.65 -17.56 1.15
C ARG A 186 22.12 -16.82 2.35
N ARG A 187 21.06 -16.03 2.16
CA ARG A 187 20.54 -15.08 3.15
C ARG A 187 19.06 -14.78 2.93
N ILE A 188 18.34 -14.51 4.02
CA ILE A 188 17.00 -13.95 4.00
C ILE A 188 17.07 -12.54 4.59
N ILE A 189 16.46 -11.56 3.94
CA ILE A 189 16.51 -10.14 4.32
C ILE A 189 15.08 -9.64 4.46
N SER A 190 14.77 -8.95 5.56
CA SER A 190 13.50 -8.22 5.69
C SER A 190 13.50 -7.01 4.76
N SER A 191 12.44 -6.82 3.99
CA SER A 191 12.26 -5.61 3.16
C SER A 191 12.06 -4.35 4.01
N GLY A 192 11.68 -4.51 5.27
CA GLY A 192 11.19 -3.43 6.12
C GLY A 192 9.71 -3.10 5.91
N SER A 193 8.97 -3.90 5.13
CA SER A 193 7.51 -3.77 5.00
C SER A 193 6.82 -3.96 6.33
N ASP A 194 5.61 -3.41 6.44
CA ASP A 194 4.75 -3.63 7.60
C ASP A 194 4.39 -5.11 7.74
N PHE A 195 4.06 -5.48 8.97
CA PHE A 195 3.58 -6.82 9.29
C PHE A 195 2.11 -6.96 8.95
N HIS A 196 1.75 -8.12 8.41
CA HIS A 196 0.40 -8.52 8.05
C HIS A 196 0.22 -10.00 8.42
N LYS A 197 -1.02 -10.51 8.49
CA LYS A 197 -1.29 -11.96 8.62
C LYS A 197 -0.48 -12.63 9.74
N HIS A 198 -0.61 -12.14 10.96
CA HIS A 198 0.15 -12.60 12.11
C HIS A 198 1.68 -12.50 11.91
N GLY A 199 2.20 -11.34 11.52
CA GLY A 199 3.64 -11.06 11.48
C GLY A 199 4.35 -11.50 10.20
N GLN A 200 3.62 -11.87 9.15
CA GLN A 200 4.17 -12.05 7.82
C GLN A 200 4.60 -10.71 7.22
N GLN A 201 5.63 -10.74 6.38
CA GLN A 201 6.21 -9.57 5.73
C GLN A 201 6.83 -9.96 4.40
N VAL A 202 7.04 -8.99 3.52
CA VAL A 202 7.82 -9.20 2.30
C VAL A 202 9.28 -9.47 2.66
N LEU A 203 9.86 -10.49 2.05
CA LEU A 203 11.25 -10.91 2.27
C LEU A 203 12.02 -10.87 0.97
N ILE A 204 13.30 -10.49 1.04
CA ILE A 204 14.26 -10.59 -0.06
C ILE A 204 15.11 -11.83 0.20
N LEU A 205 15.04 -12.80 -0.70
CA LEU A 205 15.83 -14.02 -0.69
C LEU A 205 17.07 -13.82 -1.55
N GLU A 206 18.26 -13.94 -0.97
CA GLU A 206 19.52 -13.81 -1.69
C GLU A 206 20.11 -15.19 -1.95
N PHE A 207 20.31 -15.51 -3.22
CA PHE A 207 20.90 -16.74 -3.72
C PHE A 207 22.33 -16.52 -4.20
N THR A 208 23.13 -17.58 -4.18
CA THR A 208 24.45 -17.62 -4.83
C THR A 208 24.63 -18.88 -5.68
N ASP A 209 25.45 -18.81 -6.73
CA ASP A 209 25.84 -19.95 -7.56
C ASP A 209 27.11 -20.67 -7.04
N GLY A 210 27.70 -20.16 -5.95
CA GLY A 210 28.94 -20.66 -5.36
C GLY A 210 30.23 -20.19 -6.04
N LYS A 211 30.16 -19.52 -7.21
CA LYS A 211 31.33 -19.02 -7.94
C LYS A 211 31.58 -17.55 -7.71
N ASN A 212 30.53 -16.72 -7.76
CA ASN A 212 30.50 -15.28 -7.41
C ASN A 212 29.13 -14.62 -7.74
N GLY A 213 28.21 -15.34 -8.39
CA GLY A 213 26.89 -14.83 -8.71
C GLY A 213 26.08 -14.57 -7.44
N LEU A 214 25.42 -13.42 -7.38
CA LEU A 214 24.38 -13.11 -6.42
C LEU A 214 23.12 -12.72 -7.19
N ARG A 215 21.99 -13.32 -6.80
CA ARG A 215 20.68 -13.02 -7.39
C ARG A 215 19.68 -12.94 -6.25
N LYS A 216 18.75 -12.00 -6.36
CA LYS A 216 17.73 -11.79 -5.36
C LYS A 216 16.38 -12.19 -5.92
N VAL A 217 15.51 -12.65 -5.05
CA VAL A 217 14.10 -12.94 -5.33
C VAL A 217 13.27 -12.32 -4.23
N ILE A 218 12.19 -11.64 -4.57
CA ILE A 218 11.21 -11.17 -3.59
C ILE A 218 10.27 -12.33 -3.29
N TYR A 219 10.08 -12.62 -2.01
CA TYR A 219 9.02 -13.48 -1.50
C TYR A 219 7.97 -12.60 -0.85
N LYS A 220 6.73 -12.67 -1.35
CA LYS A 220 5.59 -11.91 -0.83
C LYS A 220 4.57 -12.92 -0.28
N PRO A 221 4.35 -12.99 1.05
CA PRO A 221 3.42 -13.93 1.67
C PRO A 221 1.95 -13.47 1.58
N SER A 222 1.61 -12.82 0.48
CA SER A 222 0.26 -12.35 0.14
C SER A 222 -0.03 -12.67 -1.32
N PRO A 223 -1.30 -12.63 -1.77
CA PRO A 223 -1.61 -12.79 -3.18
C PRO A 223 -0.82 -11.79 -4.02
N VAL A 224 -0.17 -12.31 -5.06
CA VAL A 224 0.50 -11.49 -6.09
C VAL A 224 -0.19 -11.64 -7.45
N THR A 225 -1.41 -12.18 -7.46
CA THR A 225 -2.18 -12.38 -8.69
C THR A 225 -2.50 -11.05 -9.36
N ALA A 226 -2.87 -10.02 -8.60
CA ALA A 226 -3.12 -8.69 -9.16
C ALA A 226 -1.83 -8.07 -9.73
N ASP A 227 -0.70 -8.19 -9.01
CA ASP A 227 0.62 -7.78 -9.52
C ASP A 227 0.94 -8.49 -10.85
N ALA A 228 0.77 -9.81 -10.91
CA ALA A 228 1.04 -10.63 -12.09
C ALA A 228 0.12 -10.27 -13.27
N MET A 229 -1.19 -10.13 -13.01
CA MET A 229 -2.17 -9.78 -14.04
C MET A 229 -1.94 -8.38 -14.58
N LEU A 230 -1.44 -7.43 -13.77
CA LEU A 230 -1.18 -6.09 -14.25
C LEU A 230 0.18 -5.95 -14.94
N PHE A 231 1.26 -6.35 -14.28
CA PHE A 231 2.64 -6.00 -14.66
C PHE A 231 3.49 -7.21 -15.05
N GLY A 232 2.97 -8.42 -14.86
CA GLY A 232 3.73 -9.66 -15.05
C GLY A 232 4.08 -9.95 -16.51
N ASP A 233 5.24 -10.58 -16.70
CA ASP A 233 5.60 -11.26 -17.95
C ASP A 233 4.92 -12.64 -17.97
N LEU A 234 3.64 -12.69 -18.36
CA LEU A 234 2.86 -13.92 -18.35
C LEU A 234 3.24 -14.83 -19.53
N GLN A 235 3.81 -14.28 -20.60
CA GLN A 235 4.39 -15.06 -21.68
C GLN A 235 5.61 -15.87 -21.21
N ARG A 236 6.48 -15.30 -20.37
CA ARG A 236 7.57 -16.04 -19.73
C ARG A 236 7.05 -16.99 -18.67
N LEU A 237 6.08 -16.57 -17.85
CA LEU A 237 5.49 -17.42 -16.81
C LEU A 237 4.86 -18.70 -17.38
N SER A 238 4.02 -18.60 -18.41
CA SER A 238 3.34 -19.74 -19.03
C SER A 238 4.29 -20.78 -19.64
N LYS A 239 5.50 -20.36 -20.03
CA LYS A 239 6.55 -21.27 -20.51
C LYS A 239 7.23 -22.03 -19.36
N ILE A 240 7.31 -21.43 -18.19
CA ILE A 240 8.05 -21.97 -17.04
C ILE A 240 7.13 -22.75 -16.08
N ASP A 241 5.88 -22.30 -15.94
CA ASP A 241 4.86 -22.95 -15.14
C ASP A 241 3.68 -23.36 -16.03
N PRO A 242 3.66 -24.60 -16.54
CA PRO A 242 2.55 -25.10 -17.36
C PRO A 242 1.20 -25.16 -16.63
N ALA A 243 1.18 -25.07 -15.29
CA ALA A 243 -0.07 -24.98 -14.54
C ALA A 243 -0.72 -23.59 -14.68
N PHE A 244 0.06 -22.58 -15.07
CA PHE A 244 -0.43 -21.25 -15.33
C PHE A 244 -1.04 -21.16 -16.73
N THR A 245 -2.31 -20.76 -16.81
CA THR A 245 -3.11 -20.72 -18.06
C THR A 245 -3.56 -19.32 -18.47
N GLY A 246 -2.92 -18.26 -17.93
CA GLY A 246 -3.19 -16.88 -18.33
C GLY A 246 -2.60 -16.52 -19.69
N GLU A 247 -3.27 -15.64 -20.44
CA GLU A 247 -2.85 -15.27 -21.80
C GLU A 247 -1.81 -14.13 -21.82
N ALA A 248 -2.16 -12.97 -21.26
CA ALA A 248 -1.33 -11.77 -21.24
C ALA A 248 -1.69 -10.89 -20.05
N SER A 249 -0.70 -10.24 -19.43
CA SER A 249 -0.95 -9.19 -18.44
C SER A 249 -1.54 -7.95 -19.12
N PHE A 250 -2.05 -7.02 -18.30
CA PHE A 250 -2.55 -5.74 -18.77
C PHE A 250 -1.48 -4.96 -19.54
N ILE A 251 -0.24 -4.95 -19.04
CA ILE A 251 0.90 -4.32 -19.73
C ILE A 251 1.28 -5.06 -21.00
N GLU A 252 1.28 -6.39 -21.03
CA GLU A 252 1.53 -7.15 -22.27
C GLU A 252 0.44 -6.86 -23.31
N LEU A 253 -0.82 -6.72 -22.90
CA LEU A 253 -1.92 -6.34 -23.78
C LEU A 253 -1.74 -4.91 -24.33
N VAL A 254 -1.29 -3.97 -23.49
CA VAL A 254 -0.87 -2.64 -23.96
C VAL A 254 0.22 -2.80 -25.03
N ASN A 255 1.28 -3.54 -24.76
CA ASN A 255 2.41 -3.73 -25.67
C ASN A 255 2.03 -4.32 -27.03
N LEU A 256 1.16 -5.33 -27.04
CA LEU A 256 0.65 -5.97 -28.26
C LEU A 256 -0.09 -4.98 -29.15
N ASN A 257 -0.73 -3.96 -28.57
CA ASN A 257 -1.55 -2.99 -29.29
C ASN A 257 -0.82 -1.66 -29.57
N VAL A 258 0.17 -1.28 -28.74
CA VAL A 258 0.97 -0.05 -28.86
C VAL A 258 1.85 -0.10 -30.09
N LEU A 259 2.71 -1.12 -30.21
CA LEU A 259 3.71 -1.18 -31.27
C LEU A 259 3.13 -1.05 -32.68
N PRO A 260 1.96 -1.67 -33.02
CA PRO A 260 1.37 -1.50 -34.34
C PRO A 260 0.64 -0.16 -34.54
N SER A 261 0.23 0.51 -33.46
CA SER A 261 -0.65 1.69 -33.52
C SER A 261 0.11 3.01 -33.49
N VAL A 262 1.29 3.04 -32.85
CA VAL A 262 2.05 4.27 -32.64
C VAL A 262 3.02 4.47 -33.81
N LYS A 263 2.87 5.58 -34.54
CA LYS A 263 3.76 5.95 -35.66
C LYS A 263 5.12 6.48 -35.20
N GLN A 264 5.28 6.72 -33.90
CA GLN A 264 6.50 7.25 -33.30
C GLN A 264 7.61 6.18 -33.28
N PRO A 265 8.82 6.48 -33.78
CA PRO A 265 9.97 5.57 -33.71
C PRO A 265 10.50 5.34 -32.29
N ILE A 266 9.95 6.06 -31.29
CA ILE A 266 10.41 6.05 -29.90
C ILE A 266 9.62 5.02 -29.07
N ALA A 267 8.46 4.53 -29.50
CA ALA A 267 7.65 3.65 -28.66
C ALA A 267 8.24 2.23 -28.55
N LYS A 268 8.92 1.92 -27.45
CA LYS A 268 9.24 0.55 -27.03
C LYS A 268 8.09 -0.06 -26.20
N PRO A 269 7.94 -1.41 -26.18
CA PRO A 269 6.98 -2.08 -25.28
C PRO A 269 7.26 -1.68 -23.84
N LEU A 270 6.27 -1.30 -23.04
CA LEU A 270 6.41 -1.11 -21.60
C LEU A 270 7.06 -2.33 -20.93
N PRO A 271 7.94 -2.11 -19.95
CA PRO A 271 8.66 -3.21 -19.32
C PRO A 271 7.72 -4.07 -18.46
N THR A 272 7.97 -5.38 -18.47
CA THR A 272 7.30 -6.39 -17.62
C THR A 272 8.36 -7.18 -16.87
N TYR A 273 7.98 -7.90 -15.82
CA TYR A 273 8.90 -8.73 -15.03
C TYR A 273 8.21 -9.99 -14.52
N LEU A 274 9.00 -10.99 -14.15
CA LEU A 274 8.45 -12.29 -13.78
C LEU A 274 7.83 -12.24 -12.37
N ILE A 275 6.54 -12.55 -12.29
CA ILE A 275 5.78 -12.69 -11.05
C ILE A 275 5.13 -14.07 -11.04
N ILE A 276 5.39 -14.85 -10.01
CA ILE A 276 4.96 -16.25 -9.88
C ILE A 276 3.95 -16.35 -8.72
N PRO A 277 2.63 -16.26 -9.00
CA PRO A 277 1.58 -16.44 -7.99
C PRO A 277 1.44 -17.90 -7.58
N ARG A 278 1.32 -18.19 -6.28
CA ARG A 278 1.24 -19.55 -5.71
C ARG A 278 0.19 -19.67 -4.60
N ILE A 279 -0.26 -20.90 -4.36
CA ILE A 279 -1.21 -21.27 -3.30
C ILE A 279 -0.70 -22.54 -2.59
N ASP A 280 -0.72 -22.56 -1.25
CA ASP A 280 -0.15 -23.66 -0.44
C ASP A 280 -0.89 -25.00 -0.58
N ASP A 281 -2.17 -24.99 -0.92
CA ASP A 281 -3.03 -26.18 -1.06
C ASP A 281 -4.03 -25.99 -2.20
N ASP A 282 -4.75 -27.06 -2.57
CA ASP A 282 -5.92 -26.97 -3.48
C ASP A 282 -7.11 -26.19 -2.86
N LYS A 283 -6.99 -25.79 -1.58
CA LYS A 283 -7.99 -24.93 -0.93
C LYS A 283 -7.66 -23.47 -1.21
N ASP A 284 -8.53 -22.83 -1.97
CA ASP A 284 -8.53 -21.38 -2.25
C ASP A 284 -8.89 -20.56 -0.99
N SER A 285 -8.08 -20.68 0.06
CA SER A 285 -8.09 -19.79 1.23
C SER A 285 -7.05 -18.72 1.03
N LEU A 286 -7.42 -17.47 1.31
CA LEU A 286 -6.54 -16.31 1.11
C LEU A 286 -5.27 -16.34 1.99
N ALA A 287 -5.33 -17.05 3.11
CA ALA A 287 -4.17 -17.29 3.97
C ALA A 287 -3.09 -18.13 3.26
N ASN A 288 -3.49 -18.95 2.29
CA ASN A 288 -2.62 -19.84 1.54
C ASN A 288 -1.98 -19.18 0.32
N HIS A 289 -2.38 -17.96 -0.05
CA HIS A 289 -1.83 -17.24 -1.20
C HIS A 289 -0.48 -16.60 -0.86
N TYR A 290 0.48 -16.75 -1.77
CA TYR A 290 1.80 -16.14 -1.74
C TYR A 290 2.36 -16.00 -3.16
N GLY A 291 3.58 -15.49 -3.30
CA GLY A 291 4.29 -15.59 -4.56
C GLY A 291 5.74 -15.16 -4.51
N TYR A 292 6.39 -15.34 -5.66
CA TYR A 292 7.76 -14.93 -5.90
C TYR A 292 7.79 -13.88 -6.99
N ILE A 293 8.54 -12.81 -6.77
CA ILE A 293 8.67 -11.72 -7.72
C ILE A 293 10.16 -11.58 -8.07
N GLU A 294 10.43 -11.41 -9.36
CA GLU A 294 11.75 -11.04 -9.86
C GLU A 294 12.25 -9.81 -9.12
N TYR A 295 13.40 -9.94 -8.46
CA TYR A 295 13.98 -8.78 -7.80
C TYR A 295 14.54 -7.88 -8.89
N LEU A 296 13.91 -6.72 -9.07
CA LEU A 296 14.40 -5.65 -9.91
C LEU A 296 15.64 -5.04 -9.26
N SER A 297 16.77 -5.74 -9.41
CA SER A 297 18.08 -5.30 -8.96
C SER A 297 18.82 -4.64 -10.09
N HIS A 298 19.66 -3.71 -9.68
CA HIS A 298 20.80 -3.27 -10.43
C HIS A 298 22.01 -3.99 -9.89
N SER A 299 22.78 -4.64 -10.76
CA SER A 299 24.22 -4.60 -10.58
C SER A 299 24.66 -3.39 -11.39
N PRO A 300 25.47 -2.45 -10.85
CA PRO A 300 26.07 -1.44 -11.71
C PRO A 300 26.61 -2.14 -12.94
N SER A 301 26.18 -1.70 -14.13
CA SER A 301 27.00 -1.88 -15.32
C SER A 301 28.45 -1.58 -14.93
N ASP A 302 29.38 -2.43 -15.36
CA ASP A 302 30.81 -2.28 -15.10
C ASP A 302 31.18 -0.78 -15.10
N PRO A 303 31.80 -0.22 -14.04
CA PRO A 303 32.14 1.20 -13.97
C PRO A 303 32.87 1.73 -15.22
N THR A 304 33.49 0.84 -15.99
CA THR A 304 34.07 1.13 -17.31
C THR A 304 33.04 1.62 -18.35
N GLU A 305 31.80 1.13 -18.37
CA GLU A 305 30.74 1.63 -19.26
C GLU A 305 30.44 3.12 -19.02
N TYR A 306 30.59 3.56 -17.78
CA TYR A 306 30.37 4.95 -17.38
C TYR A 306 31.51 5.86 -17.86
N GLU A 307 32.76 5.40 -17.72
CA GLU A 307 33.95 6.09 -18.23
C GLU A 307 33.84 6.32 -19.74
N ASP A 308 33.44 5.28 -20.49
CA ASP A 308 33.25 5.35 -21.94
C ASP A 308 32.16 6.36 -22.34
N LEU A 309 31.07 6.42 -21.59
CA LEU A 309 29.99 7.37 -21.85
C LEU A 309 30.42 8.82 -21.63
N LEU A 310 31.10 9.10 -20.52
CA LEU A 310 31.65 10.43 -20.21
C LEU A 310 32.66 10.86 -21.26
N LEU A 311 33.61 9.98 -21.59
CA LEU A 311 34.60 10.23 -22.63
C LEU A 311 33.93 10.57 -23.96
N THR A 312 32.88 9.83 -24.33
CA THR A 312 32.14 10.08 -25.56
C THR A 312 31.46 11.46 -25.56
N ARG A 313 30.84 11.86 -24.44
CA ARG A 313 30.20 13.18 -24.32
C ARG A 313 31.20 14.33 -24.36
N ILE A 314 32.31 14.20 -23.63
CA ILE A 314 33.36 15.23 -23.61
C ILE A 314 33.98 15.38 -25.01
N LYS A 315 34.31 14.27 -25.67
CA LYS A 315 34.81 14.26 -27.06
C LYS A 315 33.84 14.95 -28.02
N LYS A 316 32.53 14.74 -27.86
CA LYS A 316 31.51 15.36 -28.70
C LYS A 316 31.35 16.86 -28.42
N ALA A 317 31.42 17.27 -27.16
CA ALA A 317 31.24 18.67 -26.76
C ALA A 317 32.46 19.54 -27.09
N ARG A 318 33.68 18.99 -26.99
CA ARG A 318 34.94 19.73 -27.12
C ARG A 318 35.98 18.99 -27.98
N PRO A 319 35.69 18.71 -29.27
CA PRO A 319 36.55 17.87 -30.11
C PRO A 319 37.94 18.47 -30.34
N SER A 320 38.07 19.79 -30.45
CA SER A 320 39.35 20.48 -30.69
C SER A 320 40.28 20.50 -29.46
N GLU A 321 39.72 20.40 -28.25
CA GLU A 321 40.51 20.42 -27.01
C GLU A 321 41.14 19.05 -26.72
N MET A 322 40.61 17.96 -27.29
CA MET A 322 41.11 16.59 -27.12
C MET A 322 42.52 16.36 -27.70
N GLU A 323 43.06 17.29 -28.50
CA GLU A 323 44.44 17.24 -28.98
C GLU A 323 45.44 17.88 -28.01
N ASN A 324 44.97 18.61 -26.99
CA ASN A 324 45.81 19.24 -25.97
C ASN A 324 46.07 18.26 -24.82
N ASP A 325 47.33 17.95 -24.56
CA ASP A 325 47.72 17.01 -23.51
C ASP A 325 47.31 17.48 -22.11
N ALA A 326 47.36 18.79 -21.81
CA ALA A 326 46.90 19.32 -20.52
C ALA A 326 45.39 19.10 -20.33
N PHE A 327 44.61 19.21 -21.39
CA PHE A 327 43.17 18.94 -21.34
C PHE A 327 42.87 17.44 -21.15
N ARG A 328 43.69 16.55 -21.71
CA ARG A 328 43.57 15.10 -21.47
C ARG A 328 43.85 14.72 -20.02
N ASP A 329 44.84 15.35 -19.41
CA ASP A 329 45.16 15.16 -17.99
C ASP A 329 44.00 15.63 -17.11
N ASP A 330 43.42 16.81 -17.41
CA ASP A 330 42.24 17.34 -16.72
C ASP A 330 41.01 16.42 -16.88
N ILE A 331 40.78 15.86 -18.08
CA ILE A 331 39.71 14.86 -18.31
C ILE A 331 39.95 13.61 -17.48
N THR A 332 41.18 13.11 -17.42
CA THR A 332 41.50 11.90 -16.66
C THR A 332 41.23 12.11 -15.17
N ALA A 333 41.62 13.26 -14.63
CA ALA A 333 41.32 13.65 -13.25
C ALA A 333 39.80 13.81 -13.02
N LEU A 334 39.08 14.38 -13.99
CA LEU A 334 37.62 14.48 -13.95
C LEU A 334 36.96 13.11 -13.98
N LEU A 335 37.43 12.18 -14.83
CA LEU A 335 36.90 10.81 -14.92
C LEU A 335 37.10 10.05 -13.62
N GLU A 336 38.29 10.12 -13.01
CA GLU A 336 38.54 9.51 -11.70
C GLU A 336 37.64 10.13 -10.62
N THR A 337 37.53 11.46 -10.58
CA THR A 337 36.65 12.15 -9.60
C THR A 337 35.18 11.79 -9.84
N THR A 338 34.74 11.70 -11.09
CA THR A 338 33.34 11.39 -11.44
C THR A 338 33.06 9.92 -11.22
N LYS A 339 34.02 9.03 -11.45
CA LYS A 339 33.95 7.61 -11.11
C LYS A 339 33.87 7.43 -9.60
N GLU A 340 34.66 8.15 -8.81
CA GLU A 340 34.54 8.13 -7.34
C GLU A 340 33.20 8.67 -6.88
N LYS A 341 32.72 9.80 -7.44
CA LYS A 341 31.39 10.35 -7.14
C LYS A 341 30.29 9.36 -7.54
N PHE A 342 30.39 8.74 -8.72
CA PHE A 342 29.44 7.78 -9.22
C PHE A 342 29.47 6.50 -8.39
N LEU A 343 30.63 5.96 -8.05
CA LEU A 343 30.77 4.82 -7.15
C LEU A 343 30.27 5.16 -5.76
N ALA A 344 30.50 6.37 -5.26
CA ALA A 344 29.95 6.84 -4.00
C ALA A 344 28.42 6.97 -4.08
N LEU A 345 27.87 7.44 -5.20
CA LEU A 345 26.43 7.53 -5.45
C LEU A 345 25.83 6.12 -5.60
N ALA A 346 26.40 5.26 -6.42
CA ALA A 346 26.05 3.86 -6.59
C ALA A 346 26.16 3.07 -5.28
N CYS A 347 27.17 3.35 -4.43
CA CYS A 347 27.31 2.73 -3.11
C CYS A 347 26.29 3.30 -2.11
N LYS A 348 26.01 4.60 -2.16
CA LYS A 348 25.02 5.28 -1.30
C LYS A 348 23.58 4.90 -1.68
N HIS A 349 23.32 4.67 -2.96
CA HIS A 349 21.99 4.42 -3.52
C HIS A 349 21.76 2.95 -3.89
N ALA A 350 22.80 2.11 -3.85
CA ALA A 350 22.79 0.67 -4.10
C ALA A 350 22.12 0.25 -5.43
N ALA A 351 22.10 1.14 -6.42
CA ALA A 351 21.27 1.03 -7.61
C ALA A 351 21.81 1.95 -8.73
N CYS A 352 22.28 1.42 -9.85
CA CYS A 352 23.17 2.14 -10.77
C CYS A 352 22.84 2.04 -12.27
N ASP A 353 21.69 1.48 -12.67
CA ASP A 353 21.27 1.41 -14.09
C ASP A 353 20.38 2.59 -14.50
N PHE A 354 20.68 3.77 -13.96
CA PHE A 354 19.81 4.94 -14.06
C PHE A 354 20.39 6.06 -14.89
N LEU A 355 21.59 5.89 -15.44
CA LEU A 355 22.22 6.99 -16.16
C LEU A 355 21.80 7.01 -17.62
N VAL A 356 21.09 8.07 -18.01
CA VAL A 356 20.75 8.37 -19.40
C VAL A 356 22.02 8.35 -20.26
N LYS A 357 22.10 7.44 -21.24
CA LYS A 357 23.24 7.39 -22.17
C LYS A 357 23.09 8.47 -23.24
N GLY A 358 21.87 8.70 -23.73
CA GLY A 358 21.57 9.81 -24.64
C GLY A 358 20.13 10.30 -24.60
N ASP A 359 19.85 11.29 -25.43
CA ASP A 359 18.52 11.91 -25.56
C ASP A 359 17.41 10.87 -25.84
N SER A 360 17.72 9.79 -26.58
CA SER A 360 16.80 8.68 -26.80
C SER A 360 16.29 8.03 -25.52
N ASP A 361 17.15 7.84 -24.51
CA ASP A 361 16.77 7.17 -23.27
C ASP A 361 15.88 8.08 -22.43
N ARG A 362 16.22 9.37 -22.37
CA ARG A 362 15.40 10.39 -21.72
C ARG A 362 14.01 10.47 -22.36
N LYS A 363 13.95 10.48 -23.69
CA LYS A 363 12.70 10.51 -24.44
C LYS A 363 11.85 9.27 -24.17
N GLN A 364 12.46 8.08 -24.21
CA GLN A 364 11.81 6.82 -23.89
C GLN A 364 11.28 6.82 -22.45
N TYR A 365 12.11 7.18 -21.49
CA TYR A 365 11.74 7.27 -20.08
C TYR A 365 10.53 8.19 -19.87
N SER A 366 10.56 9.37 -20.49
CA SER A 366 9.48 10.36 -20.40
C SER A 366 8.17 9.81 -20.97
N TYR A 367 8.24 9.17 -22.13
CA TYR A 367 7.09 8.53 -22.77
C TYR A 367 6.54 7.35 -21.94
N ASP A 368 7.41 6.49 -21.42
CA ASP A 368 7.02 5.37 -20.55
C ASP A 368 6.35 5.84 -19.27
N CYS A 369 6.84 6.91 -18.64
CA CYS A 369 6.19 7.54 -17.49
C CYS A 369 4.74 7.95 -17.83
N GLY A 370 4.54 8.57 -19.00
CA GLY A 370 3.20 8.94 -19.49
C GLY A 370 2.29 7.73 -19.71
N MET A 371 2.81 6.70 -20.37
CA MET A 371 2.07 5.46 -20.64
C MET A 371 1.69 4.72 -19.35
N LEU A 372 2.61 4.61 -18.38
CA LEU A 372 2.32 3.99 -17.08
C LEU A 372 1.28 4.79 -16.30
N LEU A 373 1.31 6.11 -16.39
CA LEU A 373 0.27 6.94 -15.80
C LEU A 373 -1.10 6.62 -16.39
N ALA A 374 -1.20 6.44 -17.71
CA ALA A 374 -2.46 6.03 -18.34
C ALA A 374 -2.94 4.68 -17.79
N VAL A 375 -2.02 3.72 -17.63
CA VAL A 375 -2.31 2.42 -17.01
C VAL A 375 -2.81 2.60 -15.57
N MET A 376 -2.16 3.42 -14.74
CA MET A 376 -2.58 3.69 -13.37
C MET A 376 -3.97 4.32 -13.31
N THR A 377 -4.25 5.30 -14.17
CA THR A 377 -5.58 5.95 -14.28
C THR A 377 -6.66 4.92 -14.60
N LEU A 378 -6.43 4.10 -15.62
CA LEU A 378 -7.44 3.16 -16.14
C LEU A 378 -7.66 1.98 -15.21
N THR A 379 -6.61 1.52 -14.54
CA THR A 379 -6.73 0.43 -13.57
C THR A 379 -7.24 0.92 -12.22
N GLY A 380 -7.41 2.24 -12.03
CA GLY A 380 -7.75 2.80 -10.73
C GLY A 380 -6.74 2.41 -9.66
N LEU A 381 -5.45 2.33 -10.03
CA LEU A 381 -4.41 1.93 -9.12
C LEU A 381 -4.31 2.94 -7.98
N SER A 382 -4.46 2.45 -6.76
CA SER A 382 -4.40 3.24 -5.53
C SER A 382 -3.15 2.86 -4.72
N ASP A 383 -2.87 3.63 -3.65
CA ASP A 383 -1.71 3.40 -2.77
C ASP A 383 -0.35 3.39 -3.49
N SER A 384 -0.28 4.03 -4.65
CA SER A 384 0.93 4.13 -5.46
C SER A 384 1.81 5.25 -4.95
N HIS A 385 2.79 4.90 -4.13
CA HIS A 385 3.80 5.85 -3.66
C HIS A 385 5.01 5.89 -4.60
N LEU A 386 5.88 6.89 -4.45
CA LEU A 386 7.08 7.01 -5.29
C LEU A 386 8.02 5.81 -5.15
N GLU A 387 8.07 5.19 -3.97
CA GLU A 387 8.83 3.96 -3.71
C GLU A 387 8.31 2.74 -4.49
N ASN A 388 7.09 2.80 -5.02
CA ASN A 388 6.50 1.74 -5.86
C ASN A 388 6.86 1.91 -7.34
N ILE A 389 7.63 2.94 -7.68
CA ILE A 389 8.29 3.07 -8.99
C ILE A 389 9.75 2.65 -8.81
N ILE A 390 10.19 1.69 -9.61
CA ILE A 390 11.60 1.33 -9.72
C ILE A 390 12.04 1.67 -11.13
N ILE A 391 13.10 2.44 -11.29
CA ILE A 391 13.74 2.54 -12.59
C ILE A 391 14.48 1.22 -12.81
N HIS A 392 14.39 0.61 -13.98
CA HIS A 392 15.10 -0.61 -14.31
C HIS A 392 15.39 -0.59 -15.81
N GLU A 393 16.63 -0.88 -16.18
CA GLU A 393 17.10 -0.77 -17.57
C GLU A 393 16.75 0.60 -18.22
N LEU A 394 16.95 1.70 -17.47
CA LEU A 394 16.61 3.08 -17.86
C LEU A 394 15.11 3.38 -18.03
N ARG A 395 14.23 2.51 -17.55
CA ARG A 395 12.77 2.62 -17.76
C ARG A 395 12.02 2.55 -16.44
N PRO A 396 10.91 3.27 -16.28
CA PRO A 396 10.10 3.17 -15.07
C PRO A 396 9.36 1.82 -15.07
N MET A 397 9.34 1.15 -13.92
CA MET A 397 8.55 -0.05 -13.65
C MET A 397 7.67 0.20 -12.43
N LEU A 398 6.40 -0.22 -12.52
CA LEU A 398 5.49 -0.23 -11.38
C LEU A 398 5.60 -1.55 -10.63
N ILE A 399 5.65 -1.45 -9.31
CA ILE A 399 5.52 -2.58 -8.38
C ILE A 399 4.34 -2.34 -7.45
N ASP A 400 3.91 -3.40 -6.76
CA ASP A 400 2.85 -3.35 -5.75
C ASP A 400 1.49 -2.90 -6.33
N GLY A 401 1.06 -3.59 -7.40
CA GLY A 401 -0.19 -3.40 -8.12
C GLY A 401 -1.43 -3.96 -7.42
N GLU A 402 -1.29 -4.44 -6.17
CA GLU A 402 -2.33 -5.19 -5.48
C GLU A 402 -3.56 -4.33 -5.13
N ALA A 403 -3.43 -3.01 -5.05
CA ALA A 403 -4.54 -2.07 -4.77
C ALA A 403 -5.13 -1.44 -6.05
N CYS A 404 -5.34 -2.25 -7.08
CA CYS A 404 -5.97 -1.86 -8.35
C CYS A 404 -7.48 -2.16 -8.37
N PHE A 405 -8.23 -1.45 -9.22
CA PHE A 405 -9.69 -1.58 -9.36
C PHE A 405 -10.45 -1.44 -8.04
N CYS A 406 -9.84 -0.78 -7.05
CA CYS A 406 -10.42 -0.56 -5.74
C CYS A 406 -11.71 0.25 -5.90
N GLN A 407 -12.83 -0.34 -5.50
CA GLN A 407 -14.05 0.44 -5.30
C GLN A 407 -13.76 1.48 -4.24
N ARG A 408 -14.12 2.75 -4.50
CA ARG A 408 -13.95 3.84 -3.52
C ARG A 408 -14.64 3.42 -2.22
N VAL A 409 -13.85 3.13 -1.18
CA VAL A 409 -14.37 2.62 0.11
C VAL A 409 -15.07 3.72 0.90
N SER A 410 -14.79 5.01 0.62
CA SER A 410 -15.62 6.14 1.07
C SER A 410 -15.14 7.45 0.45
N PRO A 411 -16.01 8.29 -0.13
CA PRO A 411 -15.78 9.74 -0.11
C PRO A 411 -16.32 10.33 1.22
N THR A 412 -15.78 11.41 1.77
CA THR A 412 -16.65 12.27 2.62
C THR A 412 -17.13 13.42 1.73
N PRO A 413 -18.34 14.01 1.92
CA PRO A 413 -18.81 15.15 1.12
C PRO A 413 -17.90 16.37 1.22
N GLN A 414 -17.14 16.47 2.30
CA GLN A 414 -16.18 17.55 2.50
C GLN A 414 -14.92 17.36 1.63
N ASP A 415 -14.65 16.15 1.13
CA ASP A 415 -13.59 15.86 0.15
C ASP A 415 -14.10 15.95 -1.31
N PHE A 416 -15.38 16.25 -1.53
CA PHE A 416 -15.91 16.52 -2.89
C PHE A 416 -15.53 17.90 -3.40
N SER A 417 -15.00 18.79 -2.56
CA SER A 417 -14.39 20.04 -3.02
C SER A 417 -13.04 19.75 -3.66
N ALA A 418 -13.09 19.18 -4.87
CA ALA A 418 -11.96 18.93 -5.75
C ALA A 418 -10.87 18.02 -5.16
N PHE A 419 -10.75 16.81 -5.71
CA PHE A 419 -9.42 16.21 -5.90
C PHE A 419 -8.53 16.20 -4.64
N ASP A 420 -9.09 16.06 -3.43
CA ASP A 420 -8.24 16.17 -2.25
C ASP A 420 -7.39 14.91 -2.19
N ALA A 421 -6.11 15.11 -2.51
CA ALA A 421 -5.10 14.09 -2.53
C ALA A 421 -5.22 13.28 -1.23
N VAL A 422 -5.53 11.99 -1.35
CA VAL A 422 -5.17 11.03 -0.31
C VAL A 422 -3.65 11.14 -0.21
N SER A 423 -3.20 12.02 0.69
CA SER A 423 -1.85 12.55 0.73
C SER A 423 -0.86 11.40 0.83
N GLY A 424 -0.17 11.12 -0.28
CA GLY A 424 0.75 9.99 -0.44
C GLY A 424 0.62 9.24 -1.77
N SER A 425 -0.59 9.05 -2.30
CA SER A 425 -0.80 8.22 -3.50
C SER A 425 -0.82 9.04 -4.79
N MET A 426 -0.12 8.56 -5.82
CA MET A 426 -0.26 9.03 -7.21
C MET A 426 -1.64 8.64 -7.75
N ASN A 427 -2.65 9.47 -7.49
CA ASN A 427 -3.98 9.28 -8.07
C ASN A 427 -4.19 10.29 -9.19
N ALA A 428 -4.19 9.80 -10.44
CA ALA A 428 -4.38 10.64 -11.63
C ALA A 428 -5.72 11.39 -11.65
N LEU A 429 -6.72 10.89 -10.89
CA LEU A 429 -8.04 11.50 -10.75
C LEU A 429 -8.16 12.40 -9.51
N SER A 430 -7.10 12.63 -8.73
CA SER A 430 -7.08 13.53 -7.54
C SER A 430 -6.12 14.72 -7.70
N THR A 431 -5.71 15.09 -8.91
CA THR A 431 -4.83 16.25 -9.12
C THR A 431 -5.43 17.20 -10.15
N ALA A 432 -5.98 18.31 -9.67
CA ALA A 432 -6.21 19.47 -10.52
C ALA A 432 -4.87 19.87 -11.17
N ASN A 433 -4.92 20.24 -12.46
CA ASN A 433 -3.83 20.48 -13.42
C ASN A 433 -2.54 21.22 -12.98
N GLU A 434 -2.46 21.77 -11.77
CA GLU A 434 -1.25 22.43 -11.24
C GLU A 434 -0.44 21.51 -10.32
N ASP A 435 -1.08 20.67 -9.48
CA ASP A 435 -0.41 19.72 -8.57
C ASP A 435 0.08 18.44 -9.26
N PHE A 436 -0.48 18.15 -10.44
CA PHE A 436 -0.01 17.05 -11.28
C PHE A 436 1.42 17.31 -11.79
N TYR A 437 1.72 18.59 -12.08
CA TYR A 437 3.11 18.99 -12.25
C TYR A 437 3.83 18.80 -10.93
N PHE A 438 3.39 19.29 -9.76
CA PHE A 438 4.14 19.15 -8.48
C PHE A 438 4.60 17.73 -8.07
N LEU A 439 3.94 16.64 -8.49
CA LEU A 439 4.40 15.26 -8.26
C LEU A 439 5.64 14.87 -9.09
N PHE A 440 5.83 15.48 -10.28
CA PHE A 440 7.03 15.35 -11.13
C PHE A 440 7.86 16.65 -11.23
N ASP A 441 7.29 17.79 -10.88
CA ASP A 441 7.83 19.14 -10.85
C ASP A 441 8.43 19.34 -9.46
N ILE A 442 9.54 18.63 -9.26
CA ILE A 442 10.83 19.09 -8.75
C ILE A 442 10.87 19.89 -7.44
N THR A 443 9.91 20.71 -7.03
CA THR A 443 10.01 21.44 -5.74
C THR A 443 9.80 20.53 -4.53
N GLY A 444 8.92 19.52 -4.65
CA GLY A 444 8.75 18.44 -3.68
C GLY A 444 9.87 17.40 -3.79
N ILE A 445 10.25 16.97 -5.00
CA ILE A 445 11.32 15.99 -5.24
C ILE A 445 12.71 16.54 -4.84
N GLN A 446 13.00 17.82 -5.07
CA GLN A 446 14.23 18.46 -4.57
C GLN A 446 14.27 18.52 -3.04
N LYS A 447 13.13 18.70 -2.37
CA LYS A 447 13.07 18.75 -0.89
C LYS A 447 12.97 17.37 -0.24
N ILE A 448 12.34 16.39 -0.88
CA ILE A 448 12.00 15.10 -0.27
C ILE A 448 13.08 14.03 -0.52
N SER A 449 13.85 14.04 -1.63
CA SER A 449 14.53 12.79 -2.04
C SER A 449 15.95 12.82 -2.61
N ILE A 450 16.80 13.81 -2.31
CA ILE A 450 18.27 13.60 -2.41
C ILE A 450 18.79 12.89 -1.13
N SER A 451 18.02 12.89 -0.05
CA SER A 451 18.50 12.42 1.26
C SER A 451 18.52 10.90 1.45
N LYS A 452 17.83 10.10 0.62
CA LYS A 452 17.79 8.62 0.75
C LYS A 452 17.54 7.90 -0.58
N GLY A 453 18.58 7.32 -1.20
CA GLY A 453 18.46 6.04 -1.93
C GLY A 453 17.30 5.85 -2.92
N ALA A 454 16.91 6.88 -3.69
CA ALA A 454 15.67 6.88 -4.46
C ALA A 454 15.75 5.95 -5.70
N LYS A 455 15.20 4.74 -5.62
CA LYS A 455 15.17 3.75 -6.72
C LYS A 455 14.28 4.17 -7.90
N ASN A 456 13.51 5.23 -7.72
CA ASN A 456 12.52 5.77 -8.65
C ASN A 456 13.06 6.95 -9.48
N VAL A 457 14.38 7.20 -9.45
CA VAL A 457 14.98 8.36 -10.11
C VAL A 457 15.91 7.90 -11.23
N LEU A 458 15.64 8.39 -12.44
CA LEU A 458 16.59 8.36 -13.54
C LEU A 458 17.57 9.51 -13.37
N TYR A 459 18.86 9.30 -13.62
CA TYR A 459 19.92 10.29 -13.51
C TYR A 459 20.51 10.62 -14.89
N GLU A 460 21.04 11.81 -15.04
CA GLU A 460 21.80 12.23 -16.21
C GLU A 460 23.05 13.01 -15.78
N ILE A 461 24.04 13.07 -16.66
CA ILE A 461 25.19 13.96 -16.49
C ILE A 461 24.85 15.29 -17.16
N ASP A 462 24.85 16.37 -16.37
CA ASP A 462 24.60 17.72 -16.86
C ASP A 462 25.80 18.29 -17.65
N GLU A 463 25.69 19.52 -18.11
CA GLU A 463 26.75 20.22 -18.84
C GLU A 463 28.03 20.48 -18.03
N ASN A 464 27.95 20.40 -16.70
CA ASN A 464 29.07 20.59 -15.78
C ASN A 464 29.74 19.25 -15.38
N GLY A 465 29.23 18.12 -15.87
CA GLY A 465 29.72 16.80 -15.46
C GLY A 465 29.15 16.30 -14.13
N GLU A 466 28.15 16.98 -13.57
CA GLU A 466 27.51 16.57 -12.33
C GLU A 466 26.35 15.60 -12.60
N VAL A 467 26.19 14.61 -11.72
CA VAL A 467 25.09 13.64 -11.79
C VAL A 467 23.84 14.29 -11.18
N VAL A 468 22.85 14.58 -12.03
CA VAL A 468 21.59 15.21 -11.65
C VAL A 468 20.42 14.28 -11.92
N ALA A 469 19.29 14.49 -11.23
CA ALA A 469 18.07 13.74 -11.52
C ALA A 469 17.52 14.19 -12.89
N CYS A 470 17.38 13.24 -13.81
CA CYS A 470 16.83 13.47 -15.14
C CYS A 470 15.36 13.87 -15.02
N GLN A 471 15.02 15.00 -15.64
CA GLN A 471 13.66 15.49 -15.67
C GLN A 471 12.91 14.94 -16.88
N PRO A 472 11.77 14.26 -16.70
CA PRO A 472 10.94 13.86 -17.81
C PRO A 472 10.64 15.05 -18.72
N ASP A 473 10.76 14.84 -20.02
CA ASP A 473 10.27 15.78 -21.03
C ASP A 473 8.75 15.87 -20.89
N LYS A 474 8.25 17.07 -20.57
CA LYS A 474 6.84 17.31 -20.28
C LYS A 474 5.92 16.98 -21.46
N GLU A 475 6.37 17.24 -22.69
CA GLU A 475 5.57 16.99 -23.88
C GLU A 475 5.52 15.51 -24.23
N LEU A 476 6.65 14.79 -24.09
CA LEU A 476 6.67 13.34 -24.29
C LEU A 476 5.92 12.57 -23.19
N LEU A 477 5.94 13.06 -21.96
CA LEU A 477 5.12 12.49 -20.89
C LEU A 477 3.63 12.65 -21.19
N LYS A 478 3.19 13.85 -21.59
CA LYS A 478 1.79 14.07 -22.02
C LYS A 478 1.44 13.22 -23.22
N GLU A 479 2.37 13.08 -24.16
CA GLU A 479 2.19 12.27 -25.35
C GLU A 479 2.01 10.80 -24.98
N GLY A 480 2.89 10.22 -24.17
CA GLY A 480 2.73 8.84 -23.68
C GLY A 480 1.43 8.65 -22.91
N TYR A 481 1.02 9.62 -22.10
CA TYR A 481 -0.25 9.56 -21.39
C TYR A 481 -1.45 9.55 -22.34
N ARG A 482 -1.49 10.48 -23.29
CA ARG A 482 -2.53 10.55 -24.32
C ARG A 482 -2.57 9.28 -25.15
N ASP A 483 -1.42 8.81 -25.62
CA ASP A 483 -1.32 7.59 -26.45
C ASP A 483 -1.83 6.37 -25.69
N GLY A 484 -1.53 6.26 -24.39
CA GLY A 484 -2.06 5.20 -23.54
C GLY A 484 -3.59 5.23 -23.44
N LEU A 485 -4.19 6.41 -23.29
CA LEU A 485 -5.65 6.56 -23.28
C LEU A 485 -6.27 6.27 -24.67
N GLU A 486 -5.66 6.78 -25.74
CA GLU A 486 -6.12 6.56 -27.12
C GLU A 486 -6.08 5.08 -27.50
N LEU A 487 -5.03 4.37 -27.10
CA LEU A 487 -4.88 2.95 -27.28
C LEU A 487 -6.06 2.19 -26.67
N MET A 488 -6.41 2.55 -25.45
CA MET A 488 -7.43 1.87 -24.65
C MET A 488 -8.83 2.15 -25.20
N ALA A 489 -9.09 3.39 -25.62
CA ALA A 489 -10.31 3.74 -26.34
C ALA A 489 -10.44 2.91 -27.64
N LYS A 490 -9.38 2.91 -28.47
CA LYS A 490 -9.36 2.23 -29.77
C LYS A 490 -9.49 0.72 -29.65
N HIS A 491 -8.86 0.12 -28.66
CA HIS A 491 -8.80 -1.34 -28.46
C HIS A 491 -9.65 -1.81 -27.28
N GLY A 492 -10.68 -1.05 -26.91
CA GLY A 492 -11.50 -1.29 -25.73
C GLY A 492 -12.00 -2.73 -25.62
N GLN A 493 -12.43 -3.36 -26.72
CA GLN A 493 -12.88 -4.76 -26.70
C GLN A 493 -11.82 -5.76 -26.26
N ALA A 494 -10.54 -5.53 -26.59
CA ALA A 494 -9.45 -6.39 -26.15
C ALA A 494 -9.25 -6.30 -24.63
N PHE A 495 -9.28 -5.08 -24.08
CA PHE A 495 -9.22 -4.86 -22.63
C PHE A 495 -10.43 -5.43 -21.90
N LEU A 496 -11.62 -5.36 -22.52
CA LEU A 496 -12.83 -5.98 -21.97
C LEU A 496 -12.75 -7.50 -21.96
N ALA A 497 -12.25 -8.11 -23.02
CA ALA A 497 -12.00 -9.56 -23.07
C ALA A 497 -10.96 -9.98 -22.02
N TRP A 498 -9.97 -9.14 -21.75
CA TRP A 498 -9.00 -9.37 -20.68
C TRP A 498 -9.67 -9.44 -19.30
N PHE A 499 -10.60 -8.52 -18.99
CA PHE A 499 -11.39 -8.61 -17.74
C PHE A 499 -12.26 -9.86 -17.65
N GLU A 500 -12.65 -10.45 -18.78
CA GLU A 500 -13.46 -11.67 -18.82
C GLU A 500 -12.62 -12.95 -18.58
N GLN A 501 -11.29 -12.85 -18.55
CA GLN A 501 -10.43 -13.99 -18.27
C GLN A 501 -10.67 -14.51 -16.84
N PRO A 502 -10.79 -15.84 -16.63
CA PRO A 502 -11.01 -16.42 -15.31
C PRO A 502 -9.99 -15.95 -14.26
N HIS A 503 -8.71 -15.91 -14.62
CA HIS A 503 -7.64 -15.47 -13.70
C HIS A 503 -7.79 -14.01 -13.26
N VAL A 504 -8.23 -13.13 -14.16
CA VAL A 504 -8.50 -11.71 -13.84
C VAL A 504 -9.73 -11.60 -12.96
N MET A 505 -10.81 -12.34 -13.24
CA MET A 505 -12.03 -12.35 -12.44
C MET A 505 -11.81 -12.87 -11.01
N HIS A 506 -10.88 -13.80 -10.85
CA HIS A 506 -10.53 -14.41 -9.56
C HIS A 506 -9.33 -13.75 -8.87
N MET A 507 -8.68 -12.77 -9.49
CA MET A 507 -7.54 -12.11 -8.85
C MET A 507 -7.97 -11.40 -7.56
N MET A 508 -7.12 -11.52 -6.56
CA MET A 508 -7.32 -10.87 -5.26
C MET A 508 -6.76 -9.45 -5.31
N ILE A 509 -7.64 -8.48 -5.07
CA ILE A 509 -7.34 -7.06 -4.97
C ILE A 509 -7.29 -6.69 -3.50
N ARG A 510 -6.20 -6.06 -3.06
CA ARG A 510 -6.08 -5.49 -1.72
C ARG A 510 -6.95 -4.25 -1.61
N VAL A 511 -7.76 -4.20 -0.56
CA VAL A 511 -8.57 -3.05 -0.20
C VAL A 511 -7.94 -2.36 1.00
N ILE A 512 -7.68 -1.06 0.88
CA ILE A 512 -7.06 -0.25 1.93
C ILE A 512 -8.12 0.73 2.43
N PRO A 513 -8.90 0.36 3.46
CA PRO A 513 -9.98 1.22 3.95
C PRO A 513 -9.43 2.45 4.69
N GLN A 514 -8.17 2.43 5.10
CA GLN A 514 -7.53 3.50 5.85
C GLN A 514 -6.01 3.47 5.65
N LYS A 515 -5.37 4.65 5.75
CA LYS A 515 -3.90 4.77 5.68
C LYS A 515 -3.22 3.85 6.70
N THR A 516 -2.16 3.17 6.27
CA THR A 516 -1.35 2.27 7.11
C THR A 516 -0.81 2.96 8.37
N SER A 517 -0.47 4.24 8.29
CA SER A 517 -0.01 5.03 9.44
C SER A 517 -1.06 5.17 10.54
N ALA A 518 -2.35 5.13 10.19
CA ALA A 518 -3.42 5.19 11.17
C ALA A 518 -3.60 3.83 11.86
N PHE A 519 -3.50 2.71 11.14
CA PHE A 519 -3.44 1.38 11.75
C PHE A 519 -2.24 1.25 12.69
N ALA A 520 -1.07 1.72 12.28
CA ALA A 520 0.11 1.77 13.14
C ALA A 520 -0.16 2.58 14.42
N SER A 521 -0.82 3.74 14.31
CA SER A 521 -1.20 4.53 15.48
C SER A 521 -2.14 3.78 16.43
N GLU A 522 -3.12 3.03 15.91
CA GLU A 522 -4.02 2.21 16.72
C GLU A 522 -3.30 1.03 17.38
N ILE A 523 -2.43 0.32 16.66
CA ILE A 523 -1.54 -0.71 17.23
C ILE A 523 -0.74 -0.13 18.40
N GLU A 524 -0.18 1.06 18.21
CA GLU A 524 0.59 1.73 19.25
C GLU A 524 -0.25 2.12 20.48
N LYS A 525 -1.52 2.52 20.29
CA LYS A 525 -2.45 2.72 21.41
C LYS A 525 -2.77 1.41 22.12
N MET A 526 -3.00 0.33 21.37
CA MET A 526 -3.29 -0.98 21.93
C MET A 526 -2.12 -1.55 22.74
N LYS A 527 -0.88 -1.29 22.34
CA LYS A 527 0.32 -1.64 23.13
C LYS A 527 0.37 -0.89 24.47
N ARG A 528 -0.19 0.32 24.56
CA ARG A 528 -0.07 1.17 25.77
C ARG A 528 -1.00 0.77 26.89
N GLU A 529 -2.20 0.31 26.58
CA GLU A 529 -3.23 -0.02 27.56
C GLU A 529 -3.52 -1.51 27.54
N LYS A 530 -4.04 -2.06 28.65
CA LYS A 530 -4.51 -3.44 28.69
C LYS A 530 -5.86 -3.53 27.97
N TYR A 531 -5.87 -3.35 26.65
CA TYR A 531 -7.08 -3.48 25.84
C TYR A 531 -7.51 -4.96 25.84
N SER A 532 -8.67 -5.24 26.42
CA SER A 532 -9.46 -6.43 26.07
C SER A 532 -10.23 -6.14 24.79
N TYR A 533 -10.70 -7.19 24.11
CA TYR A 533 -11.62 -7.03 22.97
C TYR A 533 -12.81 -6.14 23.35
N ASP A 534 -13.48 -6.40 24.48
CA ASP A 534 -14.61 -5.59 24.96
C ASP A 534 -14.28 -4.10 25.15
N ARG A 535 -13.06 -3.79 25.62
CA ARG A 535 -12.63 -2.39 25.81
C ARG A 535 -12.34 -1.73 24.48
N TYR A 536 -11.74 -2.47 23.54
CA TYR A 536 -11.49 -2.00 22.19
C TYR A 536 -12.82 -1.74 21.46
N GLU A 537 -13.75 -2.69 21.53
CA GLU A 537 -15.10 -2.57 20.98
C GLU A 537 -15.84 -1.35 21.54
N LYS A 538 -15.82 -1.13 22.86
CA LYS A 538 -16.39 0.07 23.48
C LYS A 538 -15.75 1.37 22.99
N TYR A 539 -14.42 1.42 22.90
CA TYR A 539 -13.68 2.58 22.37
C TYR A 539 -14.09 2.89 20.93
N CYS A 540 -14.15 1.85 20.12
CA CYS A 540 -14.60 1.85 18.73
C CYS A 540 -16.03 2.39 18.57
N LEU A 541 -16.99 1.87 19.35
CA LEU A 541 -18.38 2.33 19.37
C LEU A 541 -18.51 3.78 19.84
N ALA A 542 -17.71 4.21 20.82
CA ALA A 542 -17.70 5.60 21.28
C ALA A 542 -17.17 6.56 20.19
N ASN A 543 -16.13 6.17 19.45
CA ASN A 543 -15.62 6.95 18.32
C ASN A 543 -16.61 7.00 17.16
N LEU A 544 -17.30 5.89 16.84
CA LEU A 544 -18.39 5.86 15.86
C LEU A 544 -19.45 6.92 16.17
N ARG A 545 -19.95 6.91 17.41
CA ARG A 545 -20.93 7.89 17.91
C ARG A 545 -20.42 9.32 17.80
N LYS A 546 -19.21 9.57 18.27
CA LYS A 546 -18.58 10.90 18.21
C LYS A 546 -18.40 11.42 16.78
N ASN A 547 -18.12 10.53 15.82
CA ASN A 547 -17.85 10.90 14.42
C ASN A 547 -19.12 10.91 13.55
N GLY A 548 -20.32 10.97 14.16
CA GLY A 548 -21.54 11.28 13.43
C GLY A 548 -22.29 10.08 12.86
N ILE A 549 -22.08 8.86 13.36
CA ILE A 549 -22.97 7.73 12.99
C ILE A 549 -24.44 8.04 13.34
N ASP A 550 -24.67 8.77 14.43
CA ASP A 550 -26.00 9.21 14.83
C ASP A 550 -26.55 10.22 13.81
N GLN A 551 -25.72 11.13 13.29
CA GLN A 551 -26.10 12.07 12.24
C GLN A 551 -26.39 11.38 10.90
N TYR A 552 -25.65 10.32 10.58
CA TYR A 552 -25.90 9.50 9.40
C TYR A 552 -27.23 8.74 9.53
N TYR A 553 -27.48 8.14 10.70
CA TYR A 553 -28.75 7.48 11.00
C TYR A 553 -29.92 8.47 10.88
N ASP A 554 -29.79 9.66 11.46
CA ASP A 554 -30.78 10.74 11.36
C ASP A 554 -31.02 11.16 9.91
N ALA A 555 -29.96 11.23 9.08
CA ALA A 555 -30.08 11.57 7.67
C ALA A 555 -30.80 10.47 6.85
N VAL A 556 -30.54 9.18 7.13
CA VAL A 556 -31.28 8.06 6.54
C VAL A 556 -32.75 8.08 6.95
N VAL A 557 -33.03 8.28 8.24
CA VAL A 557 -34.41 8.37 8.77
C VAL A 557 -35.15 9.57 8.16
N LYS A 558 -34.48 10.73 8.04
CA LYS A 558 -35.03 11.93 7.41
C LYS A 558 -35.32 11.73 5.92
N TYR A 559 -34.43 11.07 5.19
CA TYR A 559 -34.67 10.71 3.78
C TYR A 559 -35.89 9.81 3.62
N ASN A 560 -35.97 8.74 4.41
CA ASN A 560 -37.09 7.80 4.32
C ASN A 560 -38.44 8.44 4.71
N SER A 561 -38.45 9.32 5.71
CA SER A 561 -39.68 10.07 6.05
C SER A 561 -40.08 11.04 4.94
N THR A 562 -39.13 11.71 4.28
CA THR A 562 -39.40 12.56 3.10
C THR A 562 -39.97 11.73 1.94
N ARG A 563 -39.48 10.50 1.73
CA ARG A 563 -40.00 9.57 0.71
C ARG A 563 -41.41 9.05 1.02
N GLN A 564 -41.71 8.79 2.30
CA GLN A 564 -43.07 8.43 2.71
C GLN A 564 -44.05 9.58 2.50
N ILE A 565 -43.60 10.82 2.72
CA ILE A 565 -44.40 12.03 2.45
C ILE A 565 -44.68 12.17 0.95
N THR A 566 -43.67 12.03 0.07
CA THR A 566 -43.90 12.10 -1.38
C THR A 566 -44.80 10.98 -1.88
N ALA A 567 -44.68 9.75 -1.38
CA ALA A 567 -45.58 8.65 -1.75
C ALA A 567 -47.04 8.90 -1.32
N GLN A 568 -47.25 9.51 -0.14
CA GLN A 568 -48.58 9.90 0.33
C GLN A 568 -49.15 11.09 -0.45
N ASP A 569 -48.30 12.05 -0.84
CA ASP A 569 -48.71 13.21 -1.63
C ASP A 569 -48.98 12.84 -3.09
N GLU A 570 -48.25 11.87 -3.66
CA GLU A 570 -48.58 11.25 -4.94
C GLU A 570 -49.93 10.54 -4.89
N GLN A 571 -50.20 9.73 -3.85
CA GLN A 571 -51.53 9.11 -3.68
C GLN A 571 -52.64 10.15 -3.56
N LYS A 572 -52.39 11.28 -2.87
CA LYS A 572 -53.35 12.39 -2.79
C LYS A 572 -53.54 13.09 -4.14
N MET A 573 -52.48 13.30 -4.92
CA MET A 573 -52.56 13.89 -6.26
C MET A 573 -53.31 12.97 -7.23
N VAL A 574 -52.99 11.68 -7.25
CA VAL A 574 -53.71 10.65 -8.04
C VAL A 574 -55.20 10.62 -7.69
N SER A 575 -55.54 10.80 -6.41
CA SER A 575 -56.95 10.83 -5.98
C SER A 575 -57.71 12.12 -6.35
N LYS A 576 -57.00 13.22 -6.59
CA LYS A 576 -57.60 14.54 -6.87
C LYS A 576 -57.65 14.86 -8.36
N GLU A 577 -56.61 14.50 -9.12
CA GLU A 577 -56.48 14.83 -10.54
C GLU A 577 -55.83 13.65 -11.30
N PRO A 578 -56.61 12.62 -11.67
CA PRO A 578 -56.11 11.42 -12.35
C PRO A 578 -55.45 11.73 -13.70
N ASP A 579 -55.97 12.73 -14.41
CA ASP A 579 -55.52 13.10 -15.75
C ASP A 579 -54.15 13.81 -15.75
N ALA A 580 -53.83 14.56 -14.70
CA ALA A 580 -52.55 15.25 -14.55
C ALA A 580 -51.37 14.27 -14.38
N VAL A 581 -51.63 13.15 -13.70
CA VAL A 581 -50.64 12.07 -13.52
C VAL A 581 -50.40 11.34 -14.84
N GLN A 582 -51.45 11.12 -15.63
CA GLN A 582 -51.35 10.49 -16.94
C GLN A 582 -50.57 11.36 -17.94
N GLU A 583 -50.73 12.69 -17.86
CA GLU A 583 -49.95 13.66 -18.64
C GLU A 583 -48.47 13.68 -18.22
N MET A 584 -48.16 13.67 -16.91
CA MET A 584 -46.79 13.51 -16.41
C MET A 584 -46.10 12.23 -16.90
N HIS A 585 -46.77 11.08 -16.81
CA HIS A 585 -46.22 9.80 -17.30
C HIS A 585 -46.00 9.80 -18.82
N SER A 586 -46.86 10.50 -19.58
CA SER A 586 -46.73 10.60 -21.04
C SER A 586 -45.62 11.56 -21.51
N SER A 587 -45.22 12.51 -20.67
CA SER A 587 -44.18 13.50 -20.97
C SER A 587 -42.73 12.96 -20.92
N GLY A 588 -42.54 11.69 -20.55
CA GLY A 588 -41.21 11.11 -20.38
C GLY A 588 -40.47 11.58 -19.12
N MET A 589 -41.09 12.45 -18.30
CA MET A 589 -40.71 12.64 -16.90
C MET A 589 -41.18 11.44 -16.08
N ALA A 590 -40.63 10.25 -16.36
CA ALA A 590 -40.53 9.28 -15.29
C ALA A 590 -39.67 9.94 -14.22
N ILE A 591 -40.24 10.20 -13.04
CA ILE A 591 -39.43 10.32 -11.83
C ILE A 591 -38.68 9.00 -11.81
N ALA A 592 -37.43 9.01 -12.26
CA ALA A 592 -36.59 7.83 -12.23
C ALA A 592 -36.75 7.27 -10.82
N GLU A 593 -37.13 6.00 -10.72
CA GLU A 593 -36.96 5.25 -9.49
C GLU A 593 -35.45 5.20 -9.25
N ASP A 594 -34.87 6.32 -8.80
CA ASP A 594 -33.62 6.31 -8.07
C ASP A 594 -33.92 5.33 -6.95
N SER A 595 -33.36 4.12 -7.08
CA SER A 595 -33.40 3.18 -5.98
C SER A 595 -32.90 3.95 -4.75
N ALA A 596 -33.51 3.74 -3.59
CA ALA A 596 -33.07 4.45 -2.38
C ALA A 596 -31.55 4.31 -2.16
N TYR A 597 -30.96 3.25 -2.70
CA TYR A 597 -29.53 3.01 -2.81
C TYR A 597 -28.78 4.08 -3.64
N ASP A 598 -29.29 4.47 -4.81
CA ASP A 598 -28.69 5.46 -5.70
C ASP A 598 -28.73 6.86 -5.09
N TYR A 599 -29.85 7.27 -4.48
CA TYR A 599 -29.93 8.55 -3.76
C TYR A 599 -29.05 8.58 -2.51
N VAL A 600 -29.07 7.51 -1.69
CA VAL A 600 -28.21 7.38 -0.51
C VAL A 600 -26.72 7.43 -0.89
N SER A 601 -26.35 6.82 -2.02
CA SER A 601 -24.96 6.87 -2.53
C SER A 601 -24.52 8.25 -3.02
N ARG A 602 -25.46 9.10 -3.43
CA ARG A 602 -25.22 10.44 -4.00
C ARG A 602 -25.30 11.56 -2.96
N GLU A 603 -26.25 11.49 -2.02
CA GLU A 603 -26.66 12.61 -1.15
C GLU A 603 -26.32 12.42 0.33
N LEU A 604 -26.13 11.17 0.80
CA LEU A 604 -25.61 10.97 2.15
C LEU A 604 -24.08 11.09 2.16
N PRO A 605 -23.49 11.69 3.20
CA PRO A 605 -22.06 11.59 3.42
C PRO A 605 -21.62 10.16 3.32
N PRO A 606 -20.71 9.82 2.39
CA PRO A 606 -20.21 8.48 2.38
C PRO A 606 -19.46 8.26 3.68
N TYR A 607 -19.62 7.02 4.14
CA TYR A 607 -19.57 6.69 5.54
C TYR A 607 -18.21 7.10 6.13
N PRO A 608 -18.14 7.81 7.26
CA PRO A 608 -16.92 7.80 8.03
C PRO A 608 -16.80 6.38 8.57
N VAL A 609 -16.12 5.48 7.85
CA VAL A 609 -15.55 4.30 8.49
C VAL A 609 -14.61 4.92 9.52
N PRO A 610 -14.94 4.93 10.81
CA PRO A 610 -14.08 5.58 11.78
C PRO A 610 -12.72 4.90 11.71
N ASN A 611 -11.71 5.67 12.11
CA ASN A 611 -10.37 5.15 12.29
C ASN A 611 -10.43 3.85 13.12
N GLY A 612 -10.26 2.70 12.44
CA GLY A 612 -10.62 1.38 12.94
C GLY A 612 -12.13 1.17 13.04
N ILE A 613 -12.69 0.29 12.21
CA ILE A 613 -13.70 -0.76 12.51
C ILE A 613 -14.24 -1.33 11.19
N ILE A 614 -13.99 -2.61 10.96
CA ILE A 614 -14.92 -3.48 10.24
C ILE A 614 -15.25 -4.59 11.23
N PHE A 615 -16.37 -4.48 11.97
CA PHE A 615 -16.82 -5.60 12.80
C PHE A 615 -17.46 -6.63 11.90
N ALA A 616 -16.90 -7.83 11.87
CA ALA A 616 -17.62 -9.00 11.40
C ALA A 616 -18.58 -9.48 12.51
N ASN A 617 -19.81 -9.83 12.13
CA ASN A 617 -20.77 -10.43 13.05
C ASN A 617 -20.24 -11.81 13.50
N ASP A 618 -20.10 -11.96 14.81
CA ASP A 618 -19.90 -13.21 15.56
C ASP A 618 -18.57 -13.96 15.27
N ASP A 619 -17.75 -14.13 16.32
CA ASP A 619 -16.40 -14.73 16.39
C ASP A 619 -15.29 -14.13 15.51
N ARG A 620 -15.60 -13.57 14.34
CA ARG A 620 -14.58 -13.16 13.34
C ARG A 620 -13.87 -11.85 13.68
N SER A 621 -14.47 -11.00 14.50
CA SER A 621 -13.82 -9.79 15.03
C SER A 621 -12.64 -10.11 15.96
N SER A 622 -12.54 -11.35 16.48
CA SER A 622 -11.33 -11.82 17.16
C SER A 622 -10.12 -11.91 16.21
N ASN A 623 -10.33 -12.17 14.92
CA ASN A 623 -9.22 -12.28 13.95
C ASN A 623 -8.55 -10.92 13.74
N ILE A 624 -9.34 -9.87 13.51
CA ILE A 624 -8.81 -8.50 13.35
C ILE A 624 -8.16 -8.03 14.64
N PHE A 625 -8.79 -8.28 15.79
CA PHE A 625 -8.18 -7.96 17.07
C PHE A 625 -6.87 -8.74 17.31
N SER A 626 -6.81 -10.00 16.88
CA SER A 626 -5.60 -10.80 16.95
C SER A 626 -4.49 -10.27 16.04
N GLU A 627 -4.79 -9.72 14.84
CA GLU A 627 -3.79 -9.04 14.00
C GLU A 627 -3.10 -7.92 14.79
N TYR A 628 -3.90 -7.07 15.44
CA TYR A 628 -3.37 -6.00 16.26
C TYR A 628 -2.53 -6.48 17.45
N GLN A 629 -2.98 -7.53 18.15
CA GLN A 629 -2.20 -8.15 19.23
C GLN A 629 -0.85 -8.70 18.73
N ASN A 630 -0.81 -9.12 17.47
CA ASN A 630 0.36 -9.63 16.78
C ASN A 630 1.18 -8.56 16.06
N ASN A 631 0.99 -7.27 16.37
CA ASN A 631 1.67 -6.14 15.71
C ASN A 631 1.44 -6.07 14.19
N SER A 632 0.35 -6.67 13.72
CA SER A 632 0.07 -6.81 12.29
C SER A 632 -1.02 -5.83 11.89
N VAL A 633 -0.78 -5.15 10.77
CA VAL A 633 -1.76 -4.30 10.11
C VAL A 633 -2.77 -5.20 9.42
N PRO A 634 -4.07 -5.11 9.74
CA PRO A 634 -5.10 -5.89 9.07
C PRO A 634 -5.08 -5.62 7.56
N VAL A 635 -5.22 -6.68 6.77
CA VAL A 635 -5.33 -6.59 5.31
C VAL A 635 -6.68 -7.12 4.87
N TYR A 636 -7.28 -6.41 3.95
CA TYR A 636 -8.57 -6.72 3.37
C TYR A 636 -8.41 -6.97 1.89
N TYR A 637 -9.26 -7.82 1.35
CA TYR A 637 -9.23 -8.13 -0.07
C TYR A 637 -10.64 -8.19 -0.65
N THR A 638 -10.76 -8.00 -1.94
CA THR A 638 -11.94 -8.39 -2.73
C THR A 638 -11.46 -9.20 -3.92
N ARG A 639 -12.34 -10.04 -4.47
CA ARG A 639 -12.12 -10.59 -5.81
C ARG A 639 -12.52 -9.53 -6.83
N ALA A 640 -11.83 -9.43 -7.97
CA ALA A 640 -12.19 -8.48 -9.02
C ALA A 640 -13.65 -8.61 -9.48
N SER A 641 -14.15 -9.84 -9.57
CA SER A 641 -15.54 -10.16 -9.92
C SER A 641 -16.56 -9.95 -8.79
N SER A 642 -16.11 -9.66 -7.57
CA SER A 642 -16.96 -9.58 -6.39
C SER A 642 -16.93 -8.19 -5.75
N LYS A 643 -17.98 -7.87 -4.99
CA LYS A 643 -17.99 -6.73 -4.06
C LYS A 643 -17.79 -7.16 -2.61
N GLU A 644 -17.61 -8.46 -2.40
CA GLU A 644 -17.45 -9.04 -1.09
C GLU A 644 -16.07 -8.70 -0.53
N LEU A 645 -16.06 -7.97 0.57
CA LEU A 645 -14.84 -7.68 1.31
C LEU A 645 -14.48 -8.92 2.15
N LEU A 646 -13.24 -9.36 2.05
CA LEU A 646 -12.71 -10.54 2.69
C LEU A 646 -11.63 -10.13 3.70
N ASP A 647 -11.58 -10.81 4.84
CA ASP A 647 -10.41 -10.78 5.72
C ASP A 647 -9.25 -11.58 5.11
N PHE A 648 -8.07 -11.54 5.74
CA PHE A 648 -6.89 -12.25 5.25
C PHE A 648 -7.03 -13.78 5.24
N ASN A 649 -8.01 -14.35 5.95
CA ASN A 649 -8.33 -15.77 5.93
C ASN A 649 -9.31 -16.12 4.80
N GLY A 650 -9.75 -15.13 4.02
CA GLY A 650 -10.75 -15.29 2.96
C GLY A 650 -12.18 -15.36 3.50
N ASN A 651 -12.40 -15.03 4.77
CA ASN A 651 -13.75 -14.98 5.32
C ASN A 651 -14.43 -13.69 4.87
N PRO A 652 -15.69 -13.77 4.40
CA PRO A 652 -16.51 -12.60 4.18
C PRO A 652 -16.61 -11.76 5.45
N LEU A 653 -16.30 -10.48 5.30
CA LEU A 653 -16.58 -9.47 6.30
C LEU A 653 -18.01 -8.99 6.06
N SER A 654 -18.89 -9.35 6.99
CA SER A 654 -20.18 -8.67 7.09
C SER A 654 -19.93 -7.27 7.63
N MET A 655 -20.53 -6.25 7.02
CA MET A 655 -20.67 -4.97 7.72
C MET A 655 -21.50 -5.22 9.00
N PRO A 656 -21.28 -4.48 10.10
CA PRO A 656 -21.96 -4.73 11.38
C PRO A 656 -23.48 -4.88 11.18
N THR A 657 -24.18 -5.77 11.89
CA THR A 657 -25.63 -6.02 11.68
C THR A 657 -26.49 -4.75 11.68
N GLY A 658 -26.14 -3.70 12.43
CA GLY A 658 -26.84 -2.40 12.36
C GLY A 658 -26.70 -1.72 11.00
N PHE A 659 -25.52 -1.79 10.38
CA PHE A 659 -25.26 -1.33 9.02
C PHE A 659 -25.94 -2.19 7.97
N GLN A 660 -25.86 -3.51 8.14
CA GLN A 660 -26.49 -4.47 7.25
C GLN A 660 -28.02 -4.30 7.30
N LYS A 661 -28.61 -4.13 8.48
CA LYS A 661 -30.04 -3.82 8.65
C LYS A 661 -30.40 -2.46 8.05
N VAL A 662 -29.62 -1.40 8.26
CA VAL A 662 -29.89 -0.10 7.60
C VAL A 662 -29.82 -0.23 6.09
N ARG A 663 -28.81 -0.93 5.55
CA ARG A 663 -28.65 -1.23 4.12
C ARG A 663 -29.81 -2.08 3.56
N ASP A 664 -30.25 -3.09 4.31
CA ASP A 664 -31.31 -4.00 3.92
C ASP A 664 -32.71 -3.38 4.12
N CYS A 665 -32.83 -2.35 4.98
CA CYS A 665 -34.03 -1.51 5.16
C CYS A 665 -34.14 -0.42 4.07
N ILE A 666 -33.03 0.01 3.46
CA ILE A 666 -33.02 0.87 2.27
C ILE A 666 -33.57 0.04 1.09
N GLY A 667 -34.90 0.01 0.98
CA GLY A 667 -35.64 -0.75 -0.04
C GLY A 667 -36.84 -1.55 0.47
N GLN A 668 -36.99 -1.73 1.78
CA GLN A 668 -38.15 -2.40 2.37
C GLN A 668 -39.20 -1.37 2.85
N LYS A 669 -40.49 -1.72 2.78
CA LYS A 669 -41.60 -0.83 3.14
C LYS A 669 -41.71 -0.56 4.65
N ASP A 670 -41.22 -1.48 5.47
CA ASP A 670 -41.30 -1.41 6.93
C ASP A 670 -39.88 -1.45 7.52
N ILE A 671 -39.44 -0.33 8.09
CA ILE A 671 -38.14 -0.22 8.77
C ILE A 671 -38.37 -0.52 10.26
N PRO A 672 -37.55 -1.38 10.90
CA PRO A 672 -37.62 -1.59 12.34
C PRO A 672 -37.29 -0.31 13.10
N THR A 673 -38.04 -0.04 14.15
CA THR A 673 -37.80 1.03 15.12
C THR A 673 -36.40 0.92 15.76
N GLN A 674 -35.90 2.03 16.30
CA GLN A 674 -34.60 2.06 16.98
C GLN A 674 -34.50 0.99 18.09
N GLU A 675 -35.60 0.67 18.77
CA GLU A 675 -35.68 -0.41 19.77
C GLU A 675 -35.52 -1.82 19.17
N GLU A 676 -35.95 -2.04 17.93
CA GLU A 676 -35.87 -3.34 17.24
C GLU A 676 -34.48 -3.61 16.65
N LEU A 677 -33.70 -2.55 16.40
CA LEU A 677 -32.33 -2.64 15.90
C LEU A 677 -31.32 -2.98 17.00
N LEU A 678 -31.62 -2.65 18.25
CA LEU A 678 -30.76 -2.88 19.40
C LEU A 678 -30.79 -4.36 19.84
N SER A 679 -29.62 -4.86 20.24
CA SER A 679 -29.50 -6.16 20.90
C SER A 679 -30.33 -6.21 22.18
N SER A 680 -30.70 -7.40 22.63
CA SER A 680 -31.45 -7.59 23.88
C SER A 680 -30.75 -6.97 25.10
N GLU A 681 -29.41 -6.90 25.08
CA GLU A 681 -28.62 -6.26 26.14
C GLU A 681 -28.65 -4.72 26.08
N GLU A 682 -28.72 -4.15 24.87
CA GLU A 682 -28.85 -2.70 24.66
C GLU A 682 -30.25 -2.19 24.98
N ARG A 683 -31.29 -2.97 24.67
CA ARG A 683 -32.67 -2.67 25.10
C ARG A 683 -32.80 -2.65 26.62
N TYR A 684 -32.13 -3.57 27.30
CA TYR A 684 -32.12 -3.61 28.77
C TYR A 684 -31.50 -2.33 29.36
N LYS A 685 -30.40 -1.83 28.78
CA LYS A 685 -29.72 -0.61 29.25
C LYS A 685 -30.53 0.67 28.98
N LEU A 686 -31.29 0.74 27.89
CA LEU A 686 -32.17 1.88 27.57
C LEU A 686 -33.47 1.88 28.39
N SER A 687 -34.04 0.70 28.65
CA SER A 687 -35.24 0.56 29.49
C SER A 687 -34.98 0.78 30.98
N ASN A 688 -33.71 0.90 31.39
CA ASN A 688 -33.30 1.02 32.79
C ASN A 688 -32.21 2.10 32.98
N PRO A 689 -32.53 3.39 32.75
CA PRO A 689 -31.55 4.49 32.76
C PRO A 689 -30.88 4.74 34.12
N ASN A 690 -31.31 4.07 35.18
CA ASN A 690 -30.75 4.18 36.52
C ASN A 690 -29.57 3.22 36.81
N SER A 691 -29.16 2.37 35.86
CA SER A 691 -27.95 1.56 36.04
C SER A 691 -26.70 2.34 35.59
N GLY A 692 -26.31 3.35 36.37
CA GLY A 692 -25.00 4.00 36.33
C GLY A 692 -24.85 5.11 35.30
N ILE A 693 -25.36 6.30 35.64
CA ILE A 693 -24.94 7.56 35.01
C ILE A 693 -23.92 8.22 35.93
N ASP A 694 -22.75 8.51 35.36
CA ASP A 694 -21.67 9.31 35.94
C ASP A 694 -22.01 10.80 35.79
N GLU A 695 -21.87 11.56 36.88
CA GLU A 695 -22.30 12.96 37.05
C GLU A 695 -21.66 13.95 36.05
N GLU A 696 -20.65 13.53 35.28
CA GLU A 696 -20.00 14.38 34.26
C GLU A 696 -20.84 14.64 33.01
N SER A 697 -21.84 13.81 32.69
CA SER A 697 -22.61 13.94 31.44
C SER A 697 -23.71 15.00 31.52
N GLU A 698 -24.18 15.34 32.72
CA GLU A 698 -25.28 16.28 32.95
C GLU A 698 -24.80 17.75 32.92
N LEU A 699 -23.50 17.98 33.12
CA LEU A 699 -22.88 19.31 33.12
C LEU A 699 -22.62 19.87 31.71
N LEU A 700 -22.66 19.01 30.67
CA LEU A 700 -22.39 19.40 29.28
C LEU A 700 -23.65 19.83 28.51
N MET A 701 -24.85 19.52 29.02
CA MET A 701 -26.12 19.78 28.32
C MET A 701 -26.84 21.08 28.74
N THR A 702 -26.29 21.85 29.70
CA THR A 702 -26.96 23.05 30.25
C THR A 702 -26.38 24.39 29.79
N ARG A 703 -25.58 24.40 28.72
CA ARG A 703 -25.19 25.66 28.06
C ARG A 703 -25.33 25.56 26.55
N LEU A 704 -26.50 25.95 26.04
CA LEU A 704 -26.74 26.72 24.81
C LEU A 704 -28.25 26.82 24.57
N PRO A 705 -28.84 28.01 24.73
CA PRO A 705 -29.45 28.61 23.54
C PRO A 705 -29.36 30.15 23.51
N SER A 706 -28.80 30.70 22.42
CA SER A 706 -29.26 31.96 21.81
C SER A 706 -28.41 32.36 20.59
N LEU A 707 -28.80 31.94 19.39
CA LEU A 707 -28.44 32.66 18.16
C LEU A 707 -29.65 32.72 17.22
N SER A 708 -29.88 33.90 16.66
CA SER A 708 -31.11 34.35 16.01
C SER A 708 -31.16 34.06 14.50
N MET A 709 -32.39 33.98 13.99
CA MET A 709 -32.73 33.93 12.56
C MET A 709 -32.39 35.24 11.84
N GLN A 710 -31.14 35.46 11.41
CA GLN A 710 -30.88 36.59 10.52
C GLN A 710 -29.72 36.46 9.53
N GLU A 711 -29.40 35.24 9.07
CA GLU A 711 -28.50 35.04 7.92
C GLU A 711 -28.97 33.87 7.04
N LYS A 712 -30.24 33.93 6.61
CA LYS A 712 -30.78 33.07 5.55
C LYS A 712 -31.42 33.95 4.48
N GLN A 713 -30.61 34.45 3.55
CA GLN A 713 -31.03 34.88 2.21
C GLN A 713 -29.80 35.33 1.42
N ASP A 714 -29.30 34.48 0.51
CA ASP A 714 -29.00 34.81 -0.90
C ASP A 714 -28.09 33.76 -1.56
N SER A 715 -28.66 33.04 -2.53
CA SER A 715 -28.07 32.66 -3.84
C SER A 715 -28.68 31.36 -4.37
N THR A 716 -29.75 31.49 -5.16
CA THR A 716 -30.30 30.40 -5.98
C THR A 716 -30.55 30.96 -7.37
N PHE A 717 -29.51 31.03 -8.21
CA PHE A 717 -29.72 31.15 -9.66
C PHE A 717 -28.56 30.74 -10.60
N VAL A 718 -27.54 29.97 -10.17
CA VAL A 718 -26.49 29.47 -11.12
C VAL A 718 -26.19 27.96 -11.00
N GLN A 719 -26.89 27.20 -10.15
CA GLN A 719 -26.58 25.77 -9.94
C GLN A 719 -27.43 24.77 -10.76
N HIS A 720 -28.43 25.22 -11.53
CA HIS A 720 -29.36 24.29 -12.20
C HIS A 720 -28.88 23.69 -13.54
N SER A 721 -27.72 24.09 -14.06
CA SER A 721 -27.23 23.58 -15.36
C SER A 721 -26.08 22.57 -15.25
N ALA A 722 -25.43 22.46 -14.07
CA ALA A 722 -24.38 21.48 -13.81
C ALA A 722 -24.93 20.18 -13.18
N LEU A 723 -26.07 20.26 -12.49
CA LEU A 723 -26.67 19.13 -11.77
C LEU A 723 -27.29 18.09 -12.71
N GLU A 724 -27.83 18.52 -13.85
CA GLU A 724 -28.56 17.64 -14.78
C GLU A 724 -27.61 16.79 -15.66
N ILE A 725 -26.37 17.25 -15.87
CA ILE A 725 -25.33 16.50 -16.59
C ILE A 725 -24.68 15.45 -15.67
N THR A 726 -24.53 15.75 -14.37
CA THR A 726 -24.05 14.79 -13.36
C THR A 726 -25.11 13.70 -13.06
N LYS A 727 -26.40 14.04 -13.15
CA LYS A 727 -27.53 13.11 -12.97
C LYS A 727 -27.55 11.97 -13.98
N GLN A 728 -27.31 12.27 -15.26
CA GLN A 728 -27.31 11.26 -16.33
C GLN A 728 -26.06 10.34 -16.30
N ARG A 729 -25.00 10.72 -15.57
CA ARG A 729 -23.72 10.00 -15.52
C ARG A 729 -23.66 8.91 -14.45
N ALA A 730 -24.41 9.05 -13.35
CA ALA A 730 -24.32 8.13 -12.20
C ALA A 730 -25.04 6.77 -12.42
N GLU A 731 -26.02 6.69 -13.31
CA GLU A 731 -26.92 5.54 -13.48
C GLU A 731 -26.28 4.28 -14.09
N LYS A 732 -25.03 4.32 -14.56
CA LYS A 732 -24.33 3.19 -15.23
C LYS A 732 -23.19 2.56 -14.42
N ILE A 733 -22.84 3.10 -13.25
CA ILE A 733 -21.50 2.95 -12.68
C ILE A 733 -21.30 1.65 -11.85
N LEU A 734 -22.36 0.97 -11.39
CA LEU A 734 -22.22 0.08 -10.23
C LEU A 734 -22.30 -1.45 -10.49
N THR A 735 -22.11 -1.93 -11.72
CA THR A 735 -21.92 -3.37 -12.01
C THR A 735 -20.68 -3.60 -12.88
N PHE A 736 -20.10 -4.81 -12.88
CA PHE A 736 -18.95 -5.16 -13.74
C PHE A 736 -19.22 -4.88 -15.25
N PRO A 737 -20.44 -5.12 -15.77
CA PRO A 737 -20.86 -4.63 -17.10
C PRO A 737 -20.92 -3.10 -17.25
N GLY A 738 -21.11 -2.36 -16.16
CA GLY A 738 -21.07 -0.89 -16.11
C GLY A 738 -19.64 -0.34 -16.18
N LEU A 739 -18.71 -0.95 -15.44
CA LEU A 739 -17.27 -0.66 -15.53
C LEU A 739 -16.75 -0.86 -16.98
N ARG A 740 -17.27 -1.90 -17.65
CA ARG A 740 -16.99 -2.24 -19.06
C ARG A 740 -17.31 -1.11 -20.06
N LYS A 741 -18.46 -0.45 -19.94
CA LYS A 741 -18.81 0.67 -20.85
C LYS A 741 -18.06 1.95 -20.49
N ASN A 742 -17.72 2.12 -19.23
CA ASN A 742 -17.16 3.37 -18.73
C ASN A 742 -15.65 3.48 -18.95
N LEU A 743 -14.85 2.41 -18.90
CA LEU A 743 -13.41 2.53 -19.19
C LEU A 743 -13.15 3.06 -20.60
N VAL A 744 -13.85 2.49 -21.59
CA VAL A 744 -13.76 2.93 -22.99
C VAL A 744 -14.33 4.34 -23.13
N ALA A 745 -15.49 4.62 -22.55
CA ALA A 745 -16.11 5.94 -22.64
C ALA A 745 -15.27 7.05 -21.95
N VAL A 746 -14.68 6.78 -20.78
CA VAL A 746 -13.79 7.70 -20.07
C VAL A 746 -12.52 7.94 -20.87
N ALA A 747 -11.94 6.89 -21.46
CA ALA A 747 -10.80 7.03 -22.34
C ALA A 747 -11.15 7.87 -23.59
N GLU A 748 -12.27 7.59 -24.26
CA GLU A 748 -12.78 8.35 -25.41
C GLU A 748 -13.04 9.83 -25.06
N GLU A 749 -13.66 10.09 -23.90
CA GLU A 749 -13.95 11.44 -23.41
C GLU A 749 -12.65 12.20 -23.10
N GLN A 750 -11.73 11.60 -22.35
CA GLN A 750 -10.42 12.21 -22.04
C GLN A 750 -9.62 12.50 -23.32
N VAL A 751 -9.62 11.58 -24.28
CA VAL A 751 -8.97 11.76 -25.59
C VAL A 751 -9.61 12.91 -26.37
N SER A 752 -10.94 13.00 -26.40
CA SER A 752 -11.65 14.10 -27.06
C SER A 752 -11.25 15.45 -26.47
N CYS A 753 -11.09 15.53 -25.15
CA CYS A 753 -10.65 16.76 -24.48
C CYS A 753 -9.19 17.12 -24.76
N LEU A 754 -8.29 16.13 -24.84
CA LEU A 754 -6.88 16.36 -25.17
C LEU A 754 -6.67 16.81 -26.63
N ARG A 755 -7.66 16.59 -27.52
CA ARG A 755 -7.62 16.98 -28.93
C ARG A 755 -8.21 18.36 -29.22
N ASP A 756 -8.94 18.96 -28.28
CA ASP A 756 -9.55 20.28 -28.46
C ASP A 756 -8.68 21.38 -27.81
N PRO A 757 -7.89 22.14 -28.59
CA PRO A 757 -7.06 23.22 -28.08
C PRO A 757 -7.88 24.42 -27.57
N ASP A 758 -9.17 24.53 -27.93
CA ASP A 758 -10.07 25.63 -27.59
C ASP A 758 -11.02 25.29 -26.43
N ALA A 759 -11.02 24.04 -25.94
CA ALA A 759 -11.76 23.65 -24.76
C ALA A 759 -11.30 24.52 -23.57
N SER A 760 -12.18 25.44 -23.13
CA SER A 760 -11.84 26.41 -22.09
C SER A 760 -11.23 25.70 -20.88
N LYS A 761 -10.24 26.31 -20.21
CA LYS A 761 -9.64 25.79 -18.96
C LYS A 761 -10.70 25.34 -17.92
N LYS A 762 -11.90 25.94 -17.98
CA LYS A 762 -13.05 25.60 -17.14
C LYS A 762 -13.80 24.36 -17.61
N GLY A 763 -13.95 24.16 -18.92
CA GLY A 763 -14.52 22.95 -19.54
C GLY A 763 -13.62 21.72 -19.38
N GLN A 764 -12.31 21.88 -19.55
CA GLN A 764 -11.33 20.82 -19.25
C GLN A 764 -11.36 20.42 -17.77
N LYS A 765 -11.57 21.38 -16.85
CA LYS A 765 -11.68 21.14 -15.40
C LYS A 765 -13.02 20.49 -14.98
N GLN A 766 -14.12 20.78 -15.69
CA GLN A 766 -15.45 20.22 -15.40
C GLN A 766 -15.66 18.81 -15.97
N ILE A 767 -14.92 18.42 -17.00
CA ILE A 767 -15.03 17.10 -17.64
C ILE A 767 -14.07 16.09 -17.00
N PHE A 768 -12.97 16.56 -16.40
CA PHE A 768 -12.03 15.74 -15.65
C PHE A 768 -12.50 15.43 -14.21
N LEU A 769 -13.44 16.23 -13.68
CA LEU A 769 -14.23 15.97 -12.46
C LEU A 769 -15.35 14.98 -12.76
#